data_AF-A0A2Z3UFB8-F1
#
_entry.id   AF-A0A2Z3UFB8-F1
#
_cell.length_a   1.000
_cell.length_b   1.000
_cell.length_c   1.000
_cell.angle_alpha   90.00
_cell.angle_beta   90.00
_cell.angle_gamma   90.00
#
_symmetry.space_group_name_H-M   'P 1'
#
loop_
_entity.id
_entity.type
_entity.pdbx_description
1 polymer ?
#
loop_
_entity_poly.entity_id
_entity_poly.type
_entity_poly.pdbx_seq_one_letter_code
_entity_poly.pdbx_strand_id
1 'polypeptide(L)'
;MITGSEDSAIRTARWLAKPFEDHLPFADIPAGSVKDLPDLIDRLAGENGQLGAPVSGSFLPAPRFPLAQFVLWALAQRDDRPEYWDEAQRGQWPPNPNSRAGQKELRNRLKDRRWDQAKGTQRALVTSVDFFARAAPTWVPAGIVTALGADWIAGAAVAVTGTVGQAWLSIRGSIFTRWFGKQRYLTRKPFEKLWNYGLRVAQAPKDEVEQLLVHAMFEDLRQAYRKWPIPWPSWGRGLYCLLVLESGKPGSVNDRFLDVMRTVIDETGKFVPLVILAGVPQADPIEMRSVPEGTVQSFGEVAARWRQLGDLRVPALGMVLRTSGDLSSVPHKPRLIPARARAWFYWAVVLSLVAAPLTYAGVAAQGCGRDLLEEYGQCVGLSDDLDRMNPDPLVRGVLKAINDENDRIPPGVPVATVFYMGPLTKNPTSKSGDQLNGVMGELAGLLTHQRSYNNDINGWDVRVEFANVGQDFRSARYAAEVIEERAKSDRSVAAVIGLAWSKTETQEAIGVLGGAQLPMLSTTNTADRTPMVNGGTSPYFFRMAAPNSAQAKAMAWWLGQGLSNGGAGIRPEEVAILEQVDPRERDLYSRDLTDELREALPGLPESLPFEQRDPLDDQKDLTAEQKAASNKRENLLSQVLAACKTRKAKVLVYTGRTMFLNELNRTVDAECSDSPVQILAGDEVTVTISDPGKLPERRLNFVSLTNLQQSDPSSSSSYLSAIEDVVGELWGKTDVSASRVHARLAHDALLAVTYALGELSKQQGPDAIKSSLDVAAGVHYNLRGLRAGDSSTGVSGDLSIAGASGRISFDAGVADHTAMPRMLWLFSAQKQEKVLLHGTCKVTFEGVRCPPDAERPVK
;
A
#
# COMPACT_ATOMS: atom_id res chain seq x y z
N MET A 1 -43.23 -18.01 -42.64
CA MET A 1 -43.25 -18.39 -44.07
C MET A 1 -43.88 -17.27 -44.87
N ILE A 2 -43.37 -17.02 -46.07
CA ILE A 2 -43.88 -16.01 -46.99
C ILE A 2 -44.28 -16.73 -48.27
N THR A 3 -45.56 -16.67 -48.64
CA THR A 3 -46.12 -17.44 -49.77
C THR A 3 -46.45 -16.54 -50.94
N GLY A 4 -46.10 -16.95 -52.16
CA GLY A 4 -46.33 -16.17 -53.39
C GLY A 4 -45.74 -16.87 -54.61
N SER A 5 -45.66 -16.19 -55.76
CA SER A 5 -44.74 -16.70 -56.80
C SER A 5 -43.32 -16.78 -56.23
N GLU A 6 -42.53 -17.75 -56.69
CA GLU A 6 -41.18 -18.04 -56.16
C GLU A 6 -40.35 -16.76 -55.99
N ASP A 7 -40.26 -15.96 -57.07
CA ASP A 7 -39.62 -14.65 -57.09
C ASP A 7 -40.24 -13.61 -56.14
N SER A 8 -41.56 -13.59 -55.98
CA SER A 8 -42.25 -12.61 -55.12
C SER A 8 -42.03 -12.91 -53.64
N ALA A 9 -42.08 -14.19 -53.27
CA ALA A 9 -41.93 -14.67 -51.90
C ALA A 9 -40.54 -14.34 -51.34
N ILE A 10 -39.49 -14.68 -52.08
CA ILE A 10 -38.11 -14.44 -51.63
C ILE A 10 -37.74 -12.95 -51.63
N ARG A 11 -38.21 -12.17 -52.62
CA ARG A 11 -38.02 -10.70 -52.64
C ARG A 11 -38.64 -10.05 -51.41
N THR A 12 -39.83 -10.49 -51.02
CA THR A 12 -40.51 -10.01 -49.80
C THR A 12 -39.74 -10.40 -48.55
N ALA A 13 -39.21 -11.62 -48.46
CA ALA A 13 -38.38 -12.08 -47.34
C ALA A 13 -37.14 -11.20 -47.15
N ARG A 14 -36.38 -10.97 -48.23
CA ARG A 14 -35.19 -10.11 -48.21
C ARG A 14 -35.54 -8.66 -47.87
N TRP A 15 -36.65 -8.15 -48.39
CA TRP A 15 -37.12 -6.79 -48.06
C TRP A 15 -37.41 -6.62 -46.56
N LEU A 16 -38.09 -7.60 -45.93
CA LEU A 16 -38.36 -7.60 -44.49
C LEU A 16 -37.08 -7.74 -43.65
N ALA A 17 -36.07 -8.44 -44.17
CA ALA A 17 -34.81 -8.67 -43.47
C ALA A 17 -33.85 -7.48 -43.51
N LYS A 18 -33.87 -6.72 -44.61
CA LYS A 18 -32.91 -5.63 -44.91
C LYS A 18 -32.64 -4.66 -43.76
N PRO A 19 -33.63 -4.19 -42.97
CA PRO A 19 -33.35 -3.27 -41.86
C PRO A 19 -32.45 -3.85 -40.76
N PHE A 20 -32.31 -5.18 -40.69
CA PHE A 20 -31.64 -5.88 -39.59
C PHE A 20 -30.22 -6.36 -39.92
N GLU A 21 -29.80 -6.34 -41.18
CA GLU A 21 -28.53 -6.92 -41.67
C GLU A 21 -27.31 -6.42 -40.87
N ASP A 22 -27.26 -5.13 -40.54
CA ASP A 22 -26.17 -4.51 -39.77
C ASP A 22 -26.39 -4.47 -38.24
N HIS A 23 -27.44 -5.11 -37.73
CA HIS A 23 -27.86 -4.97 -36.33
C HIS A 23 -27.87 -6.30 -35.55
N LEU A 24 -27.77 -7.43 -36.24
CA LEU A 24 -27.80 -8.77 -35.64
C LEU A 24 -27.00 -9.75 -36.51
N PRO A 25 -26.65 -10.94 -35.98
CA PRO A 25 -26.04 -11.98 -36.80
C PRO A 25 -27.05 -12.44 -37.87
N PHE A 26 -26.66 -12.26 -39.13
CA PHE A 26 -27.52 -12.39 -40.30
C PHE A 26 -26.97 -13.44 -41.26
N ALA A 27 -27.86 -14.20 -41.89
CA ALA A 27 -27.52 -15.10 -42.98
C ALA A 27 -28.58 -15.08 -44.09
N ASP A 28 -28.14 -15.08 -45.36
CA ASP A 28 -28.98 -15.22 -46.55
C ASP A 28 -28.43 -16.37 -47.40
N ILE A 29 -29.25 -17.40 -47.61
CA ILE A 29 -28.90 -18.59 -48.39
C ILE A 29 -29.81 -18.69 -49.62
N PRO A 30 -29.28 -18.39 -50.83
CA PRO A 30 -30.01 -18.53 -52.08
C PRO A 30 -30.38 -19.99 -52.39
N ALA A 31 -31.48 -20.23 -53.11
CA ALA A 31 -31.84 -21.56 -53.57
C ALA A 31 -30.73 -22.20 -54.44
N GLY A 32 -30.50 -23.51 -54.24
CA GLY A 32 -29.50 -24.28 -55.00
C GLY A 32 -28.04 -23.94 -54.71
N SER A 33 -27.76 -23.03 -53.76
CA SER A 33 -26.40 -22.63 -53.43
C SER A 33 -25.62 -23.64 -52.58
N VAL A 34 -26.32 -24.61 -51.98
CA VAL A 34 -25.79 -25.62 -51.04
C VAL A 34 -26.06 -27.03 -51.55
N LYS A 35 -25.10 -27.94 -51.34
CA LYS A 35 -25.14 -29.32 -51.86
C LYS A 35 -26.04 -30.24 -51.02
N ASP A 36 -25.91 -30.14 -49.71
CA ASP A 36 -26.68 -30.92 -48.74
C ASP A 36 -26.79 -30.20 -47.38
N LEU A 37 -27.48 -30.81 -46.41
CA LEU A 37 -27.74 -30.18 -45.12
C LEU A 37 -26.44 -29.85 -44.34
N PRO A 38 -25.42 -30.73 -44.28
CA PRO A 38 -24.12 -30.39 -43.73
C PRO A 38 -23.48 -29.13 -44.37
N ASP A 39 -23.48 -29.01 -45.70
CA ASP A 39 -22.97 -27.82 -46.40
C ASP A 39 -23.76 -26.55 -46.03
N LEU A 40 -25.08 -26.66 -45.86
CA LEU A 40 -25.90 -25.56 -45.35
C LEU A 40 -25.47 -25.13 -43.94
N ILE A 41 -25.31 -26.08 -43.01
CA ILE A 41 -24.92 -25.76 -41.63
C ILE A 41 -23.49 -25.23 -41.57
N ASP A 42 -22.57 -25.69 -42.44
CA ASP A 42 -21.23 -25.12 -42.54
C ASP A 42 -21.26 -23.65 -42.98
N ARG A 43 -22.11 -23.28 -43.94
CA ARG A 43 -22.31 -21.87 -44.32
C ARG A 43 -22.93 -21.01 -43.23
N LEU A 44 -23.76 -21.59 -42.37
CA LEU A 44 -24.39 -20.86 -41.27
C LEU A 44 -23.48 -20.75 -40.05
N ALA A 45 -22.87 -21.86 -39.64
CA ALA A 45 -22.26 -22.08 -38.33
C ALA A 45 -20.86 -22.73 -38.41
N GLY A 46 -20.32 -22.95 -39.60
CA GLY A 46 -18.95 -23.42 -39.81
C GLY A 46 -17.89 -22.42 -39.34
N GLU A 47 -16.62 -22.70 -39.63
CA GLU A 47 -15.51 -21.84 -39.16
C GLU A 47 -15.59 -20.41 -39.72
N ASN A 48 -16.16 -20.25 -40.92
CA ASN A 48 -16.44 -18.97 -41.56
C ASN A 48 -17.95 -18.74 -41.79
N GLY A 49 -18.81 -19.35 -40.97
CA GLY A 49 -20.25 -19.27 -41.13
C GLY A 49 -20.82 -17.85 -40.96
N GLN A 50 -21.87 -17.51 -41.71
CA GLN A 50 -22.48 -16.18 -41.74
C GLN A 50 -23.05 -15.76 -40.37
N LEU A 51 -23.66 -16.69 -39.62
CA LEU A 51 -24.19 -16.38 -38.27
C LEU A 51 -23.08 -16.19 -37.23
N GLY A 52 -21.85 -16.58 -37.55
CA GLY A 52 -20.65 -16.37 -36.73
C GLY A 52 -19.88 -15.09 -37.09
N ALA A 53 -20.38 -14.29 -38.03
CA ALA A 53 -19.76 -13.02 -38.42
C ALA A 53 -19.98 -11.93 -37.36
N PRO A 54 -19.01 -11.00 -37.17
CA PRO A 54 -19.17 -9.86 -36.28
C PRO A 54 -20.20 -8.87 -36.84
N VAL A 55 -21.02 -8.30 -35.95
CA VAL A 55 -22.03 -7.29 -36.31
C VAL A 55 -21.42 -5.90 -36.22
N SER A 56 -21.46 -5.16 -37.33
CA SER A 56 -20.87 -3.82 -37.46
C SER A 56 -21.40 -2.85 -36.39
N GLY A 57 -20.50 -2.05 -35.80
CA GLY A 57 -20.84 -1.01 -34.82
C GLY A 57 -21.32 -1.47 -33.44
N SER A 58 -21.54 -2.77 -33.22
CA SER A 58 -21.89 -3.30 -31.89
C SER A 58 -20.67 -3.61 -31.02
N PHE A 59 -19.52 -3.88 -31.67
CA PHE A 59 -18.30 -4.43 -31.06
C PHE A 59 -18.54 -5.69 -30.22
N LEU A 60 -19.75 -6.26 -30.21
CA LEU A 60 -20.06 -7.46 -29.42
C LEU A 60 -19.37 -8.67 -30.06
N PRO A 61 -18.87 -9.61 -29.25
CA PRO A 61 -18.41 -10.90 -29.72
C PRO A 61 -19.47 -11.59 -30.59
N ALA A 62 -19.08 -12.21 -31.70
CA ALA A 62 -20.03 -12.98 -32.52
C ALA A 62 -20.48 -14.27 -31.78
N PRO A 63 -21.67 -14.82 -32.10
CA PRO A 63 -22.02 -16.18 -31.72
C PRO A 63 -20.97 -17.18 -32.22
N ARG A 64 -20.70 -18.22 -31.44
CA ARG A 64 -19.74 -19.27 -31.80
C ARG A 64 -20.45 -20.60 -31.80
N PHE A 65 -19.98 -21.52 -32.64
CA PHE A 65 -20.66 -22.78 -32.91
C PHE A 65 -19.76 -24.02 -32.67
N PRO A 66 -19.14 -24.16 -31.49
CA PRO A 66 -18.20 -25.24 -31.22
C PRO A 66 -18.83 -26.64 -31.30
N LEU A 67 -20.12 -26.80 -30.99
CA LEU A 67 -20.80 -28.08 -31.08
C LEU A 67 -21.07 -28.44 -32.54
N ALA A 68 -21.64 -27.52 -33.33
CA ALA A 68 -21.91 -27.75 -34.75
C ALA A 68 -20.61 -28.00 -35.53
N GLN A 69 -19.57 -27.20 -35.28
CA GLN A 69 -18.25 -27.37 -35.90
C GLN A 69 -17.57 -28.68 -35.51
N PHE A 70 -17.85 -29.23 -34.31
CA PHE A 70 -17.37 -30.57 -33.97
C PHE A 70 -18.07 -31.65 -34.80
N VAL A 71 -19.39 -31.55 -34.97
CA VAL A 71 -20.18 -32.52 -35.75
C VAL A 71 -19.82 -32.45 -37.23
N LEU A 72 -19.67 -31.26 -37.81
CA LEU A 72 -19.21 -31.05 -39.19
C LEU A 72 -17.84 -31.69 -39.44
N TRP A 73 -16.88 -31.45 -38.54
CA TRP A 73 -15.57 -32.08 -38.62
C TRP A 73 -15.64 -33.60 -38.52
N ALA A 74 -16.42 -34.13 -37.57
CA ALA A 74 -16.59 -35.56 -37.40
C ALA A 74 -17.22 -36.20 -38.65
N LEU A 75 -18.16 -35.52 -39.28
CA LEU A 75 -18.78 -35.95 -40.53
C LEU A 75 -17.80 -35.91 -41.70
N ALA A 76 -16.98 -34.86 -41.81
CA ALA A 76 -15.94 -34.75 -42.85
C ALA A 76 -14.92 -35.89 -42.80
N GLN A 77 -14.74 -36.54 -41.64
CA GLN A 77 -13.89 -37.73 -41.53
C GLN A 77 -14.41 -38.92 -42.34
N ARG A 78 -15.64 -38.91 -42.86
CA ARG A 78 -16.13 -39.93 -43.81
C ARG A 78 -15.34 -39.96 -45.10
N ASP A 79 -15.02 -38.77 -45.60
CA ASP A 79 -14.46 -38.58 -46.94
C ASP A 79 -12.95 -38.28 -46.87
N ASP A 80 -12.47 -37.80 -45.71
CA ASP A 80 -11.08 -37.45 -45.44
C ASP A 80 -10.21 -38.67 -45.08
N ARG A 81 -10.12 -39.64 -45.99
CA ARG A 81 -9.31 -40.86 -45.82
C ARG A 81 -7.82 -40.58 -46.08
N PRO A 82 -6.89 -40.85 -45.13
CA PRO A 82 -5.46 -40.62 -45.36
C PRO A 82 -4.88 -41.61 -46.40
N GLU A 83 -4.00 -41.12 -47.27
CA GLU A 83 -3.37 -41.92 -48.34
C GLU A 83 -2.59 -43.13 -47.80
N TYR A 84 -1.88 -42.95 -46.67
CA TYR A 84 -1.10 -44.02 -46.04
C TYR A 84 -1.95 -45.10 -45.34
N TRP A 85 -3.28 -44.94 -45.29
CA TRP A 85 -4.16 -45.88 -44.59
C TRP A 85 -4.19 -47.26 -45.27
N ASP A 86 -4.09 -47.30 -46.61
CA ASP A 86 -4.06 -48.54 -47.40
C ASP A 86 -2.77 -49.36 -47.17
N GLU A 87 -1.65 -48.71 -46.89
CA GLU A 87 -0.35 -49.36 -46.68
C GLU A 87 -0.25 -50.02 -45.30
N ALA A 88 -0.88 -49.43 -44.28
CA ALA A 88 -0.77 -49.92 -42.91
C ALA A 88 -1.75 -51.07 -42.61
N GLN A 89 -3.02 -51.00 -43.06
CA GLN A 89 -4.05 -52.01 -42.82
C GLN A 89 -5.18 -51.91 -43.87
N ARG A 90 -5.33 -52.92 -44.75
CA ARG A 90 -6.44 -53.07 -45.74
C ARG A 90 -7.83 -53.05 -45.06
N GLY A 91 -8.31 -51.88 -44.65
CA GLY A 91 -9.45 -51.75 -43.74
C GLY A 91 -10.44 -50.67 -44.16
N GLN A 92 -11.71 -50.97 -43.89
CA GLN A 92 -12.87 -50.08 -44.02
C GLN A 92 -12.61 -48.71 -43.38
N TRP A 93 -12.91 -47.63 -44.11
CA TRP A 93 -12.90 -46.25 -43.63
C TRP A 93 -14.34 -45.71 -43.60
N PRO A 94 -14.77 -44.98 -42.55
CA PRO A 94 -14.06 -44.64 -41.31
C PRO A 94 -13.70 -45.87 -40.46
N PRO A 95 -12.60 -45.84 -39.68
CA PRO A 95 -12.11 -47.01 -38.97
C PRO A 95 -13.08 -47.45 -37.87
N ASN A 96 -13.15 -48.75 -37.60
CA ASN A 96 -13.99 -49.28 -36.52
C ASN A 96 -13.74 -48.51 -35.20
N PRO A 97 -14.77 -48.04 -34.48
CA PRO A 97 -14.62 -47.25 -33.26
C PRO A 97 -13.83 -47.97 -32.16
N ASN A 98 -13.70 -49.30 -32.24
CA ASN A 98 -12.93 -50.13 -31.32
C ASN A 98 -11.48 -50.40 -31.77
N SER A 99 -11.07 -49.97 -32.97
CA SER A 99 -9.71 -50.14 -33.48
C SER A 99 -8.72 -49.19 -32.79
N ARG A 100 -7.65 -49.72 -32.18
CA ARG A 100 -6.60 -48.89 -31.55
C ARG A 100 -5.91 -47.95 -32.54
N ALA A 101 -5.67 -48.41 -33.77
CA ALA A 101 -5.01 -47.60 -34.81
C ALA A 101 -5.92 -46.44 -35.25
N GLY A 102 -7.20 -46.72 -35.51
CA GLY A 102 -8.18 -45.70 -35.87
C GLY A 102 -8.44 -44.69 -34.74
N GLN A 103 -8.52 -45.16 -33.50
CA GLN A 103 -8.64 -44.28 -32.33
C GLN A 103 -7.40 -43.37 -32.17
N LYS A 104 -6.20 -43.90 -32.41
CA LYS A 104 -4.96 -43.12 -32.33
C LYS A 104 -4.90 -42.05 -33.42
N GLU A 105 -5.29 -42.39 -34.64
CA GLU A 105 -5.30 -41.45 -35.76
C GLU A 105 -6.30 -40.32 -35.54
N LEU A 106 -7.55 -40.64 -35.21
CA LEU A 106 -8.54 -39.59 -34.96
C LEU A 106 -8.24 -38.76 -33.71
N ARG A 107 -7.56 -39.34 -32.72
CA ARG A 107 -7.03 -38.59 -31.57
C ARG A 107 -5.97 -37.58 -32.00
N ASN A 108 -5.07 -37.96 -32.92
CA ASN A 108 -4.05 -37.05 -33.46
C ASN A 108 -4.70 -35.94 -34.29
N ARG A 109 -5.59 -36.26 -35.23
CA ARG A 109 -6.33 -35.25 -36.01
C ARG A 109 -7.11 -34.26 -35.16
N LEU A 110 -7.79 -34.75 -34.10
CA LEU A 110 -8.49 -33.89 -33.16
C LEU A 110 -7.52 -33.01 -32.35
N LYS A 111 -6.33 -33.52 -32.03
CA LYS A 111 -5.28 -32.76 -31.34
C LYS A 111 -4.72 -31.67 -32.26
N ASP A 112 -4.45 -32.00 -33.52
CA ASP A 112 -3.90 -31.09 -34.52
C ASP A 112 -4.89 -29.99 -34.85
N ARG A 113 -6.17 -30.32 -35.09
CA ARG A 113 -7.25 -29.33 -35.23
C ARG A 113 -7.29 -28.33 -34.07
N ARG A 114 -7.22 -28.82 -32.84
CA ARG A 114 -7.22 -27.95 -31.63
C ARG A 114 -5.97 -27.10 -31.53
N TRP A 115 -4.85 -27.58 -32.05
CA TRP A 115 -3.57 -26.88 -32.05
C TRP A 115 -3.51 -25.83 -33.16
N ASP A 116 -4.05 -26.12 -34.34
CA ASP A 116 -4.17 -25.19 -35.46
C ASP A 116 -5.15 -24.06 -35.16
N GLN A 117 -6.27 -24.36 -34.48
CA GLN A 117 -7.17 -23.35 -33.91
C GLN A 117 -6.48 -22.43 -32.90
N ALA A 118 -5.38 -22.87 -32.27
CA ALA A 118 -4.58 -22.06 -31.35
C ALA A 118 -3.41 -21.31 -32.02
N LYS A 119 -2.89 -21.80 -33.16
CA LYS A 119 -1.68 -21.27 -33.84
C LYS A 119 -1.91 -20.30 -35.00
N GLY A 120 -3.14 -20.05 -35.45
CA GLY A 120 -3.43 -19.11 -36.54
C GLY A 120 -2.92 -17.67 -36.28
N THR A 121 -1.78 -17.33 -36.88
CA THR A 121 -0.81 -16.28 -36.49
C THR A 121 -1.17 -14.81 -36.74
N GLN A 122 -2.41 -14.47 -37.07
CA GLN A 122 -2.93 -13.09 -36.98
C GLN A 122 -4.30 -13.00 -36.29
N ARG A 123 -5.04 -14.12 -36.22
CA ARG A 123 -6.31 -14.23 -35.48
C ARG A 123 -6.13 -14.73 -34.06
N ALA A 124 -5.03 -15.37 -33.68
CA ALA A 124 -4.81 -15.83 -32.31
C ALA A 124 -4.81 -14.66 -31.29
N LEU A 125 -4.27 -13.49 -31.66
CA LEU A 125 -4.38 -12.25 -30.86
C LEU A 125 -5.82 -11.72 -30.79
N VAL A 126 -6.57 -11.71 -31.90
CA VAL A 126 -7.98 -11.24 -31.93
C VAL A 126 -8.94 -12.22 -31.22
N THR A 127 -8.69 -13.52 -31.33
CA THR A 127 -9.51 -14.58 -30.73
C THR A 127 -9.19 -14.73 -29.24
N SER A 128 -7.92 -14.57 -28.85
CA SER A 128 -7.55 -14.48 -27.44
C SER A 128 -8.17 -13.25 -26.78
N VAL A 129 -8.17 -12.07 -27.41
CA VAL A 129 -8.88 -10.89 -26.91
C VAL A 129 -10.38 -11.17 -26.68
N ASP A 130 -11.03 -11.91 -27.56
CA ASP A 130 -12.46 -12.27 -27.44
C ASP A 130 -12.75 -13.24 -26.28
N PHE A 131 -11.80 -14.15 -25.97
CA PHE A 131 -11.90 -15.07 -24.83
C PHE A 131 -11.45 -14.44 -23.52
N PHE A 132 -10.41 -13.60 -23.54
CA PHE A 132 -9.99 -12.77 -22.42
C PHE A 132 -11.10 -11.76 -22.05
N ALA A 133 -11.77 -11.15 -23.03
CA ALA A 133 -12.92 -10.27 -22.80
C ALA A 133 -14.14 -10.98 -22.18
N ARG A 134 -14.26 -12.30 -22.33
CA ARG A 134 -15.32 -13.11 -21.68
C ARG A 134 -14.94 -13.57 -20.28
N ALA A 135 -13.65 -13.72 -19.99
CA ALA A 135 -13.14 -14.22 -18.72
C ALA A 135 -12.77 -13.09 -17.74
N ALA A 136 -12.21 -11.98 -18.25
CA ALA A 136 -11.74 -10.86 -17.46
C ALA A 136 -12.84 -10.20 -16.62
N PRO A 137 -14.08 -9.98 -17.12
CA PRO A 137 -15.16 -9.42 -16.29
C PRO A 137 -15.56 -10.28 -15.09
N THR A 138 -15.15 -11.56 -15.06
CA THR A 138 -15.42 -12.48 -13.94
C THR A 138 -14.24 -12.54 -12.97
N TRP A 139 -13.03 -12.72 -13.51
CA TRP A 139 -11.87 -12.99 -12.68
C TRP A 139 -11.13 -11.74 -12.21
N VAL A 140 -11.25 -10.61 -12.92
CA VAL A 140 -10.69 -9.34 -12.45
C VAL A 140 -11.40 -8.86 -11.17
N PRO A 141 -12.74 -8.82 -11.08
CA PRO A 141 -13.42 -8.53 -9.81
C PRO A 141 -13.11 -9.52 -8.69
N ALA A 142 -13.02 -10.82 -9.00
CA ALA A 142 -12.66 -11.83 -8.00
C ALA A 142 -11.22 -11.63 -7.46
N GLY A 143 -10.29 -11.26 -8.34
CA GLY A 143 -8.93 -10.88 -7.95
C GLY A 143 -8.91 -9.63 -7.07
N ILE A 144 -9.76 -8.64 -7.34
CA ILE A 144 -9.87 -7.42 -6.52
C ILE A 144 -10.45 -7.73 -5.14
N VAL A 145 -11.51 -8.54 -5.03
CA VAL A 145 -12.03 -8.98 -3.73
C VAL A 145 -10.96 -9.72 -2.92
N THR A 146 -10.14 -10.52 -3.61
CA THR A 146 -9.01 -11.20 -2.96
C THR A 146 -7.95 -10.20 -2.50
N ALA A 147 -7.63 -9.18 -3.31
CA ALA A 147 -6.68 -8.13 -2.93
C ALA A 147 -7.14 -7.32 -1.72
N LEU A 148 -8.45 -7.09 -1.56
CA LEU A 148 -9.02 -6.41 -0.40
C LEU A 148 -8.95 -7.24 0.89
N GLY A 149 -8.90 -8.57 0.79
CA GLY A 149 -8.86 -9.48 1.95
C GLY A 149 -7.48 -10.06 2.28
N ALA A 150 -6.51 -9.92 1.38
CA ALA A 150 -5.16 -10.44 1.51
C ALA A 150 -4.12 -9.41 1.05
N ASP A 151 -3.46 -9.63 -0.08
CA ASP A 151 -2.51 -8.70 -0.70
C ASP A 151 -2.73 -8.59 -2.22
N TRP A 152 -2.08 -7.60 -2.83
CA TRP A 152 -2.22 -7.31 -4.26
C TRP A 152 -1.64 -8.42 -5.15
N ILE A 153 -0.64 -9.18 -4.68
CA ILE A 153 0.00 -10.27 -5.43
C ILE A 153 -0.97 -11.44 -5.55
N ALA A 154 -1.62 -11.82 -4.44
CA ALA A 154 -2.66 -12.83 -4.40
C ALA A 154 -3.86 -12.43 -5.29
N GLY A 155 -4.26 -11.16 -5.23
CA GLY A 155 -5.32 -10.64 -6.10
C GLY A 155 -4.98 -10.67 -7.58
N ALA A 156 -3.76 -10.24 -7.95
CA ALA A 156 -3.26 -10.30 -9.32
C ALA A 156 -3.14 -11.75 -9.81
N ALA A 157 -2.67 -12.66 -8.95
CA ALA A 157 -2.58 -14.08 -9.26
C ALA A 157 -3.95 -14.68 -9.57
N VAL A 158 -4.98 -14.40 -8.76
CA VAL A 158 -6.37 -14.86 -9.00
C VAL A 158 -6.93 -14.28 -10.31
N ALA A 159 -6.71 -12.99 -10.56
CA ALA A 159 -7.18 -12.36 -11.79
C ALA A 159 -6.53 -12.98 -13.03
N VAL A 160 -5.20 -13.15 -13.03
CA VAL A 160 -4.45 -13.68 -14.18
C VAL A 160 -4.72 -15.18 -14.36
N THR A 161 -4.57 -15.99 -13.31
CA THR A 161 -4.75 -17.45 -13.41
C THR A 161 -6.19 -17.83 -13.75
N GLY A 162 -7.17 -17.15 -13.16
CA GLY A 162 -8.58 -17.35 -13.46
C GLY A 162 -8.93 -16.98 -14.90
N THR A 163 -8.45 -15.82 -15.37
CA THR A 163 -8.72 -15.36 -16.73
C THR A 163 -8.07 -16.26 -17.78
N VAL A 164 -6.78 -16.59 -17.60
CA VAL A 164 -6.05 -17.49 -18.50
C VAL A 164 -6.66 -18.90 -18.48
N GLY A 165 -6.97 -19.42 -17.29
CA GLY A 165 -7.58 -20.75 -17.10
C GLY A 165 -8.93 -20.88 -17.80
N GLN A 166 -9.84 -19.92 -17.61
CA GLN A 166 -11.16 -19.94 -18.25
C GLN A 166 -11.09 -19.71 -19.77
N ALA A 167 -10.22 -18.81 -20.23
CA ALA A 167 -9.99 -18.61 -21.67
C ALA A 167 -9.49 -19.91 -22.31
N TRP A 168 -8.54 -20.59 -21.68
CA TRP A 168 -7.98 -21.84 -22.16
C TRP A 168 -8.96 -23.02 -22.13
N LEU A 169 -9.82 -23.12 -21.11
CA LEU A 169 -10.90 -24.12 -21.04
C LEU A 169 -11.96 -23.91 -22.12
N SER A 170 -12.24 -22.65 -22.45
CA SER A 170 -13.18 -22.25 -23.52
C SER A 170 -12.61 -22.58 -24.90
N ILE A 171 -11.32 -22.31 -25.13
CA ILE A 171 -10.59 -22.68 -26.35
C ILE A 171 -10.54 -24.22 -26.52
N ARG A 172 -10.34 -24.98 -25.44
CA ARG A 172 -10.29 -26.46 -25.50
C ARG A 172 -11.66 -27.14 -25.68
N GLY A 173 -12.77 -26.40 -25.65
CA GLY A 173 -14.14 -26.93 -25.84
C GLY A 173 -14.61 -27.93 -24.76
N SER A 174 -13.86 -28.08 -23.66
CA SER A 174 -14.10 -29.12 -22.65
C SER A 174 -15.44 -28.93 -21.93
N ILE A 175 -15.82 -27.68 -21.65
CA ILE A 175 -17.09 -27.29 -21.02
C ILE A 175 -18.29 -27.65 -21.94
N PHE A 176 -18.14 -27.42 -23.24
CA PHE A 176 -19.21 -27.59 -24.23
C PHE A 176 -19.44 -29.06 -24.59
N THR A 177 -18.37 -29.86 -24.69
CA THR A 177 -18.47 -31.29 -25.09
C THR A 177 -19.21 -32.19 -24.10
N ARG A 178 -19.53 -31.70 -22.90
CA ARG A 178 -20.40 -32.39 -21.94
C ARG A 178 -21.85 -32.47 -22.42
N TRP A 179 -22.28 -31.53 -23.27
CA TRP A 179 -23.63 -31.51 -23.83
C TRP A 179 -23.94 -32.77 -24.66
N PHE A 180 -22.94 -33.29 -25.41
CA PHE A 180 -23.12 -34.51 -26.21
C PHE A 180 -23.54 -35.73 -25.40
N GLY A 181 -23.27 -35.77 -24.09
CA GLY A 181 -23.72 -36.86 -23.20
C GLY A 181 -25.14 -36.68 -22.65
N LYS A 182 -25.80 -35.55 -22.92
CA LYS A 182 -27.16 -35.24 -22.43
C LYS A 182 -28.20 -35.06 -23.54
N GLN A 183 -27.76 -35.02 -24.79
CA GLN A 183 -28.61 -34.80 -25.95
C GLN A 183 -29.17 -36.13 -26.49
N ARG A 184 -30.27 -36.06 -27.25
CA ARG A 184 -31.10 -37.22 -27.62
C ARG A 184 -30.61 -38.01 -28.85
N TYR A 185 -29.94 -37.35 -29.79
CA TYR A 185 -29.55 -37.90 -31.10
C TYR A 185 -28.10 -38.35 -31.09
N LEU A 186 -27.79 -39.64 -31.20
CA LEU A 186 -26.41 -40.14 -31.10
C LEU A 186 -25.74 -39.71 -29.76
N THR A 187 -26.32 -40.03 -28.61
CA THR A 187 -25.77 -39.62 -27.31
C THR A 187 -24.35 -40.17 -27.09
N ARG A 188 -23.43 -39.34 -26.59
CA ARG A 188 -22.10 -39.76 -26.15
C ARG A 188 -22.20 -40.64 -24.89
N LYS A 189 -21.62 -41.82 -24.93
CA LYS A 189 -21.70 -42.80 -23.82
C LYS A 189 -20.90 -42.32 -22.60
N PRO A 190 -21.25 -42.77 -21.38
CA PRO A 190 -20.42 -42.55 -20.20
C PRO A 190 -18.98 -43.00 -20.44
N PHE A 191 -18.00 -42.19 -20.01
CA PHE A 191 -16.56 -42.43 -20.16
C PHE A 191 -16.01 -42.54 -21.60
N GLU A 192 -16.86 -42.45 -22.63
CA GLU A 192 -16.44 -42.44 -24.03
C GLU A 192 -15.55 -41.22 -24.32
N LYS A 193 -14.39 -41.43 -24.94
CA LYS A 193 -13.50 -40.32 -25.32
C LYS A 193 -14.07 -39.57 -26.53
N LEU A 194 -13.78 -38.27 -26.63
CA LEU A 194 -14.39 -37.41 -27.65
C LEU A 194 -14.07 -37.84 -29.10
N TRP A 195 -12.86 -38.34 -29.34
CA TRP A 195 -12.48 -38.86 -30.66
C TRP A 195 -13.21 -40.17 -31.01
N ASN A 196 -13.49 -41.05 -30.04
CA ASN A 196 -14.31 -42.25 -30.25
C ASN A 196 -15.77 -41.87 -30.57
N TYR A 197 -16.27 -40.84 -29.88
CA TYR A 197 -17.57 -40.27 -30.19
C TYR A 197 -17.62 -39.71 -31.62
N GLY A 198 -16.58 -38.96 -32.03
CA GLY A 198 -16.43 -38.48 -33.40
C GLY A 198 -16.47 -39.60 -34.45
N LEU A 199 -15.79 -40.73 -34.18
CA LEU A 199 -15.86 -41.92 -35.06
C LEU A 199 -17.29 -42.49 -35.17
N ARG A 200 -18.03 -42.56 -34.06
CA ARG A 200 -19.43 -43.01 -34.11
C ARG A 200 -20.32 -42.07 -34.92
N VAL A 201 -20.14 -40.76 -34.76
CA VAL A 201 -20.83 -39.75 -35.58
C VAL A 201 -20.45 -39.92 -37.06
N ALA A 202 -19.17 -40.15 -37.36
CA ALA A 202 -18.70 -40.42 -38.71
C ALA A 202 -19.27 -41.72 -39.31
N GLN A 203 -19.78 -42.67 -38.53
CA GLN A 203 -20.36 -43.93 -39.04
C GLN A 203 -21.89 -44.00 -38.96
N ALA A 204 -22.53 -43.06 -38.29
CA ALA A 204 -23.98 -43.06 -38.09
C ALA A 204 -24.77 -42.88 -39.41
N PRO A 205 -26.04 -43.28 -39.49
CA PRO A 205 -26.90 -42.93 -40.62
C PRO A 205 -26.95 -41.41 -40.86
N LYS A 206 -27.06 -40.98 -42.13
CA LYS A 206 -27.05 -39.55 -42.49
C LYS A 206 -28.15 -38.77 -41.75
N ASP A 207 -29.35 -39.34 -41.66
CA ASP A 207 -30.50 -38.71 -40.98
C ASP A 207 -30.25 -38.43 -39.49
N GLU A 208 -29.61 -39.35 -38.76
CA GLU A 208 -29.31 -39.15 -37.34
C GLU A 208 -28.25 -38.06 -37.11
N VAL A 209 -27.27 -37.97 -38.02
CA VAL A 209 -26.24 -36.91 -37.96
C VAL A 209 -26.83 -35.55 -38.30
N GLU A 210 -27.74 -35.48 -39.26
CA GLU A 210 -28.48 -34.26 -39.61
C GLU A 210 -29.25 -33.69 -38.41
N GLN A 211 -29.99 -34.55 -37.69
CA GLN A 211 -30.70 -34.16 -36.46
C GLN A 211 -29.73 -33.68 -35.36
N LEU A 212 -28.63 -34.42 -35.14
CA LEU A 212 -27.59 -34.01 -34.18
C LEU A 212 -26.97 -32.66 -34.56
N LEU A 213 -26.68 -32.44 -35.84
CA LEU A 213 -26.03 -31.24 -36.34
C LEU A 213 -26.90 -30.00 -36.17
N VAL A 214 -28.17 -30.06 -36.55
CA VAL A 214 -29.14 -28.99 -36.34
C VAL A 214 -29.33 -28.72 -34.84
N HIS A 215 -29.44 -29.77 -34.02
CA HIS A 215 -29.57 -29.61 -32.58
C HIS A 215 -28.32 -29.00 -31.93
N ALA A 216 -27.13 -29.35 -32.41
CA ALA A 216 -25.86 -28.78 -31.95
C ALA A 216 -25.77 -27.28 -32.27
N MET A 217 -26.11 -26.87 -33.50
CA MET A 217 -26.17 -25.46 -33.88
C MET A 217 -27.16 -24.67 -33.01
N PHE A 218 -28.33 -25.25 -32.75
CA PHE A 218 -29.35 -24.63 -31.90
C PHE A 218 -28.92 -24.49 -30.45
N GLU A 219 -28.23 -25.48 -29.91
CA GLU A 219 -27.65 -25.38 -28.58
C GLU A 219 -26.56 -24.31 -28.50
N ASP A 220 -25.68 -24.24 -29.50
CA ASP A 220 -24.64 -23.20 -29.58
C ASP A 220 -25.27 -21.80 -29.53
N LEU A 221 -26.35 -21.59 -30.28
CA LEU A 221 -27.13 -20.34 -30.25
C LEU A 221 -27.77 -20.08 -28.87
N ARG A 222 -28.40 -21.08 -28.25
CA ARG A 222 -28.94 -20.92 -26.89
C ARG A 222 -27.87 -20.50 -25.90
N GLN A 223 -26.69 -21.10 -25.97
CA GLN A 223 -25.58 -20.77 -25.08
C GLN A 223 -25.04 -19.35 -25.34
N ALA A 224 -25.00 -18.91 -26.60
CA ALA A 224 -24.62 -17.55 -26.95
C ALA A 224 -25.60 -16.49 -26.40
N TYR A 225 -26.88 -16.79 -26.31
CA TYR A 225 -27.92 -15.85 -25.86
C TYR A 225 -28.38 -16.02 -24.42
N ARG A 226 -27.94 -17.07 -23.73
CA ARG A 226 -28.26 -17.32 -22.32
C ARG A 226 -27.80 -16.16 -21.44
N LYS A 227 -28.71 -15.61 -20.64
CA LYS A 227 -28.39 -14.56 -19.65
C LYS A 227 -27.72 -15.23 -18.45
N TRP A 228 -26.49 -14.84 -18.17
CA TRP A 228 -25.73 -15.28 -17.00
C TRP A 228 -25.75 -14.18 -15.92
N PRO A 229 -25.59 -14.51 -14.63
CA PRO A 229 -25.53 -13.53 -13.55
C PRO A 229 -24.25 -12.67 -13.60
N ILE A 230 -23.20 -13.15 -14.25
CA ILE A 230 -21.96 -12.41 -14.53
C ILE A 230 -22.07 -11.61 -15.83
N PRO A 231 -21.35 -10.48 -15.98
CA PRO A 231 -21.34 -9.69 -17.21
C PRO A 231 -20.88 -10.56 -18.39
N TRP A 232 -21.83 -10.95 -19.24
CA TRP A 232 -21.60 -11.82 -20.39
C TRP A 232 -22.05 -11.11 -21.67
N PRO A 233 -21.44 -11.37 -22.85
CA PRO A 233 -21.85 -10.73 -24.11
C PRO A 233 -23.34 -10.84 -24.43
N SER A 234 -24.03 -11.84 -23.86
CA SER A 234 -25.47 -11.98 -24.00
C SER A 234 -26.25 -10.80 -23.40
N TRP A 235 -25.74 -10.06 -22.42
CA TRP A 235 -26.37 -8.86 -21.87
C TRP A 235 -26.56 -7.78 -22.94
N GLY A 236 -25.56 -7.62 -23.81
CA GLY A 236 -25.61 -6.70 -24.94
C GLY A 236 -26.49 -7.17 -26.10
N ARG A 237 -26.78 -8.48 -26.20
CA ARG A 237 -27.64 -9.04 -27.27
C ARG A 237 -29.12 -8.77 -26.99
N GLY A 238 -29.71 -7.91 -27.81
CA GLY A 238 -31.14 -7.56 -27.76
C GLY A 238 -32.01 -8.17 -28.85
N LEU A 239 -31.41 -8.72 -29.92
CA LEU A 239 -32.09 -9.29 -31.09
C LEU A 239 -31.55 -10.69 -31.40
N TYR A 240 -32.44 -11.61 -31.75
CA TYR A 240 -32.10 -12.99 -32.17
C TYR A 240 -31.47 -13.02 -33.57
N CYS A 241 -30.77 -14.11 -33.90
CA CYS A 241 -30.21 -14.29 -35.24
C CYS A 241 -31.32 -14.31 -36.30
N LEU A 242 -31.01 -13.87 -37.51
CA LEU A 242 -31.95 -13.85 -38.64
C LEU A 242 -31.40 -14.67 -39.79
N LEU A 243 -32.23 -15.55 -40.33
CA LEU A 243 -31.91 -16.40 -41.47
C LEU A 243 -32.97 -16.22 -42.56
N VAL A 244 -32.55 -15.89 -43.77
CA VAL A 244 -33.40 -15.84 -44.97
C VAL A 244 -33.17 -17.10 -45.80
N LEU A 245 -34.26 -17.81 -46.12
CA LEU A 245 -34.24 -19.05 -46.90
C LEU A 245 -35.22 -18.99 -48.07
N GLU A 246 -34.88 -19.69 -49.14
CA GLU A 246 -35.72 -19.92 -50.30
C GLU A 246 -36.05 -21.40 -50.43
N SER A 247 -37.33 -21.77 -50.32
CA SER A 247 -37.83 -23.15 -50.36
C SER A 247 -38.76 -23.32 -51.56
N GLY A 248 -38.24 -23.75 -52.71
CA GLY A 248 -38.98 -23.75 -53.98
C GLY A 248 -39.44 -25.12 -54.50
N LYS A 249 -38.85 -26.23 -54.05
CA LYS A 249 -39.11 -27.58 -54.59
C LYS A 249 -39.17 -28.64 -53.48
N PRO A 250 -40.25 -29.42 -53.35
CA PRO A 250 -40.34 -30.51 -52.39
C PRO A 250 -39.10 -31.41 -52.46
N GLY A 251 -38.43 -31.63 -51.32
CA GLY A 251 -37.18 -32.38 -51.23
C GLY A 251 -35.90 -31.56 -51.44
N SER A 252 -35.99 -30.23 -51.51
CA SER A 252 -34.81 -29.36 -51.50
C SER A 252 -34.07 -29.40 -50.16
N VAL A 253 -32.78 -29.02 -50.15
CA VAL A 253 -31.96 -28.96 -48.93
C VAL A 253 -32.56 -28.01 -47.87
N ASN A 254 -33.14 -26.90 -48.32
CA ASN A 254 -33.77 -25.91 -47.44
C ASN A 254 -35.08 -26.44 -46.83
N ASP A 255 -35.88 -27.19 -47.59
CA ASP A 255 -37.07 -27.88 -47.05
C ASP A 255 -36.68 -28.94 -46.03
N ARG A 256 -35.65 -29.75 -46.36
CA ARG A 256 -35.10 -30.74 -45.43
C ARG A 256 -34.62 -30.11 -44.13
N PHE A 257 -33.97 -28.93 -44.19
CA PHE A 257 -33.58 -28.20 -42.99
C PHE A 257 -34.78 -27.78 -42.14
N LEU A 258 -35.84 -27.25 -42.76
CA LEU A 258 -37.05 -26.84 -42.06
C LEU A 258 -37.75 -28.04 -41.39
N ASP A 259 -37.79 -29.20 -42.06
CA ASP A 259 -38.34 -30.44 -41.51
C ASP A 259 -37.53 -30.95 -40.32
N VAL A 260 -36.21 -31.08 -40.47
CA VAL A 260 -35.31 -31.51 -39.39
C VAL A 260 -35.37 -30.53 -38.21
N MET A 261 -35.44 -29.22 -38.48
CA MET A 261 -35.62 -28.21 -37.45
C MET A 261 -36.91 -28.44 -36.65
N ARG A 262 -38.04 -28.64 -37.33
CA ARG A 262 -39.34 -28.88 -36.68
C ARG A 262 -39.27 -30.12 -35.80
N THR A 263 -38.79 -31.24 -36.35
CA THR A 263 -38.57 -32.47 -35.58
C THR A 263 -37.71 -32.21 -34.34
N VAL A 264 -36.59 -31.50 -34.50
CA VAL A 264 -35.70 -31.18 -33.37
C VAL A 264 -36.39 -30.31 -32.32
N ILE A 265 -37.17 -29.31 -32.73
CA ILE A 265 -37.87 -28.43 -31.79
C ILE A 265 -38.98 -29.20 -31.06
N ASP A 266 -39.79 -29.99 -31.78
CA ASP A 266 -40.89 -30.76 -31.22
C ASP A 266 -40.40 -31.83 -30.25
N GLU A 267 -39.35 -32.58 -30.61
CA GLU A 267 -38.81 -33.63 -29.75
C GLU A 267 -38.05 -33.11 -28.53
N THR A 268 -37.46 -31.91 -28.61
CA THR A 268 -36.68 -31.33 -27.51
C THR A 268 -37.48 -30.36 -26.65
N GLY A 269 -38.57 -29.80 -27.17
CA GLY A 269 -39.37 -28.74 -26.54
C GLY A 269 -38.60 -27.44 -26.32
N LYS A 270 -37.46 -27.23 -27.00
CA LYS A 270 -36.56 -26.10 -26.75
C LYS A 270 -36.55 -25.11 -27.89
N PHE A 271 -37.07 -23.91 -27.62
CA PHE A 271 -36.92 -22.76 -28.50
C PHE A 271 -35.45 -22.33 -28.69
N VAL A 272 -35.20 -21.61 -29.78
CA VAL A 272 -33.87 -21.22 -30.26
C VAL A 272 -33.89 -19.73 -30.58
N PRO A 273 -32.83 -18.96 -30.27
CA PRO A 273 -32.76 -17.54 -30.58
C PRO A 273 -32.41 -17.31 -32.07
N LEU A 274 -33.26 -17.83 -32.96
CA LEU A 274 -33.15 -17.74 -34.42
C LEU A 274 -34.54 -17.47 -35.02
N VAL A 275 -34.65 -16.47 -35.90
CA VAL A 275 -35.83 -16.17 -36.70
C VAL A 275 -35.55 -16.56 -38.14
N ILE A 276 -36.47 -17.29 -38.77
CA ILE A 276 -36.33 -17.74 -40.16
C ILE A 276 -37.41 -17.11 -41.03
N LEU A 277 -36.97 -16.40 -42.07
CA LEU A 277 -37.81 -15.87 -43.14
C LEU A 277 -37.67 -16.78 -44.37
N ALA A 278 -38.55 -17.80 -44.44
CA ALA A 278 -38.60 -18.72 -45.56
C ALA A 278 -39.60 -18.25 -46.63
N GLY A 279 -39.14 -18.00 -47.85
CA GLY A 279 -39.98 -17.81 -49.03
C GLY A 279 -40.37 -19.16 -49.63
N VAL A 280 -41.67 -19.40 -49.80
CA VAL A 280 -42.24 -20.68 -50.26
C VAL A 280 -43.29 -20.45 -51.37
N PRO A 281 -43.32 -21.22 -52.48
CA PRO A 281 -44.32 -21.07 -53.53
C PRO A 281 -45.76 -21.33 -53.07
N GLN A 282 -45.94 -22.34 -52.22
CA GLN A 282 -47.23 -22.72 -51.66
C GLN A 282 -47.02 -23.39 -50.30
N ALA A 283 -47.77 -22.99 -49.27
CA ALA A 283 -47.73 -23.65 -47.96
C ALA A 283 -48.68 -24.87 -47.92
N ASP A 284 -48.44 -25.83 -47.02
CA ASP A 284 -49.34 -26.96 -46.80
C ASP A 284 -50.68 -26.46 -46.19
N PRO A 285 -51.86 -26.82 -46.76
CA PRO A 285 -53.16 -26.49 -46.21
C PRO A 285 -53.38 -26.89 -44.74
N ILE A 286 -52.75 -27.99 -44.28
CA ILE A 286 -52.84 -28.47 -42.90
C ILE A 286 -52.05 -27.55 -41.98
N GLU A 287 -50.85 -27.13 -42.39
CA GLU A 287 -50.04 -26.17 -41.64
C GLU A 287 -50.72 -24.80 -41.54
N MET A 288 -51.33 -24.33 -42.64
CA MET A 288 -52.05 -23.04 -42.67
C MET A 288 -53.20 -22.95 -41.65
N ARG A 289 -53.85 -24.07 -41.30
CA ARG A 289 -54.92 -24.07 -40.28
C ARG A 289 -54.41 -23.91 -38.85
N SER A 290 -53.14 -24.18 -38.60
CA SER A 290 -52.54 -24.25 -37.26
C SER A 290 -51.74 -23.02 -36.85
N VAL A 291 -51.56 -22.04 -37.74
CA VAL A 291 -50.76 -20.84 -37.51
C VAL A 291 -51.49 -19.56 -37.94
N PRO A 292 -51.18 -18.40 -37.34
CA PRO A 292 -51.72 -17.12 -37.82
C PRO A 292 -51.35 -16.86 -39.28
N GLU A 293 -52.35 -16.44 -40.05
CA GLU A 293 -52.22 -16.13 -41.48
C GLU A 293 -52.71 -14.71 -41.77
N GLY A 294 -52.05 -14.04 -42.72
CA GLY A 294 -52.51 -12.77 -43.29
C GLY A 294 -51.72 -12.37 -44.53
N THR A 295 -51.82 -11.11 -44.93
CA THR A 295 -51.04 -10.52 -46.02
C THR A 295 -49.84 -9.76 -45.45
N VAL A 296 -48.89 -9.38 -46.30
CA VAL A 296 -47.76 -8.54 -45.87
C VAL A 296 -48.25 -7.20 -45.29
N GLN A 297 -49.36 -6.65 -45.79
CA GLN A 297 -49.96 -5.42 -45.25
C GLN A 297 -50.45 -5.58 -43.81
N SER A 298 -51.00 -6.74 -43.45
CA SER A 298 -51.49 -7.03 -42.09
C SER A 298 -50.43 -7.62 -41.17
N PHE A 299 -49.13 -7.53 -41.53
CA PHE A 299 -48.02 -8.09 -40.76
C PHE A 299 -48.08 -7.76 -39.27
N GLY A 300 -48.39 -6.52 -38.90
CA GLY A 300 -48.49 -6.10 -37.50
C GLY A 300 -49.54 -6.88 -36.70
N GLU A 301 -50.71 -7.12 -37.29
CA GLU A 301 -51.81 -7.85 -36.66
C GLU A 301 -51.50 -9.35 -36.55
N VAL A 302 -50.97 -9.94 -37.63
CA VAL A 302 -50.55 -11.36 -37.66
C VAL A 302 -49.45 -11.62 -36.62
N ALA A 303 -48.46 -10.72 -36.54
CA ALA A 303 -47.39 -10.81 -35.54
C ALA A 303 -47.91 -10.65 -34.11
N ALA A 304 -48.90 -9.78 -33.86
CA ALA A 304 -49.52 -9.64 -32.54
C ALA A 304 -50.28 -10.92 -32.12
N ARG A 305 -51.04 -11.51 -33.04
CA ARG A 305 -51.75 -12.78 -32.81
C ARG A 305 -50.77 -13.94 -32.57
N TRP A 306 -49.67 -13.99 -33.34
CA TRP A 306 -48.61 -14.98 -33.13
C TRP A 306 -47.96 -14.87 -31.75
N ARG A 307 -47.66 -13.65 -31.28
CA ARG A 307 -47.16 -13.43 -29.91
C ARG A 307 -48.15 -13.91 -28.84
N GLN A 308 -49.43 -13.59 -29.00
CA GLN A 308 -50.48 -14.02 -28.06
C GLN A 308 -50.59 -15.55 -27.98
N LEU A 309 -50.47 -16.26 -29.10
CA LEU A 309 -50.43 -17.73 -29.10
C LEU A 309 -49.19 -18.29 -28.40
N GLY A 310 -48.04 -17.62 -28.56
CA GLY A 310 -46.82 -17.93 -27.82
C GLY A 310 -46.97 -17.76 -26.31
N ASP A 311 -47.61 -16.69 -25.85
CA ASP A 311 -47.87 -16.43 -24.42
C ASP A 311 -48.81 -17.48 -23.80
N LEU A 312 -49.75 -18.00 -24.59
CA LEU A 312 -50.65 -19.08 -24.21
C LEU A 312 -50.00 -20.47 -24.26
N ARG A 313 -48.70 -20.56 -24.58
CA ARG A 313 -47.93 -21.82 -24.75
C ARG A 313 -48.53 -22.79 -25.77
N VAL A 314 -49.29 -22.27 -26.74
CA VAL A 314 -49.81 -23.07 -27.86
C VAL A 314 -48.67 -23.24 -28.88
N PRO A 315 -48.40 -24.45 -29.38
CA PRO A 315 -47.27 -24.70 -30.30
C PRO A 315 -47.58 -24.15 -31.70
N ALA A 316 -47.45 -22.83 -31.88
CA ALA A 316 -47.44 -22.19 -33.19
C ALA A 316 -46.00 -21.79 -33.52
N LEU A 317 -45.25 -22.70 -34.16
CA LEU A 317 -43.84 -22.53 -34.53
C LEU A 317 -43.58 -21.41 -35.56
N GLY A 318 -44.64 -20.78 -36.10
CA GLY A 318 -44.49 -19.67 -37.03
C GLY A 318 -45.81 -19.01 -37.41
N MET A 319 -45.75 -18.24 -38.48
CA MET A 319 -46.88 -17.56 -39.13
C MET A 319 -46.69 -17.56 -40.65
N VAL A 320 -47.79 -17.39 -41.39
CA VAL A 320 -47.82 -17.37 -42.86
C VAL A 320 -48.24 -15.99 -43.36
N LEU A 321 -47.48 -15.43 -44.31
CA LEU A 321 -47.76 -14.14 -44.93
C LEU A 321 -47.85 -14.30 -46.45
N ARG A 322 -48.99 -13.96 -47.04
CA ARG A 322 -49.17 -13.98 -48.49
C ARG A 322 -48.61 -12.71 -49.12
N THR A 323 -47.82 -12.85 -50.18
CA THR A 323 -47.36 -11.72 -50.98
C THR A 323 -48.54 -11.17 -51.78
N SER A 324 -49.01 -9.98 -51.41
CA SER A 324 -50.01 -9.22 -52.14
C SER A 324 -49.65 -7.74 -52.06
N GLY A 325 -49.93 -6.95 -53.11
CA GLY A 325 -49.79 -5.49 -53.09
C GLY A 325 -48.36 -4.93 -53.12
N ASP A 326 -48.26 -3.60 -53.00
CA ASP A 326 -46.98 -2.87 -53.01
C ASP A 326 -46.27 -2.94 -51.65
N LEU A 327 -45.02 -3.41 -51.64
CA LEU A 327 -44.16 -3.51 -50.46
C LEU A 327 -43.88 -2.14 -49.81
N SER A 328 -43.98 -1.04 -50.57
CA SER A 328 -43.79 0.32 -50.05
C SER A 328 -44.88 0.75 -49.05
N SER A 329 -46.06 0.11 -49.11
CA SER A 329 -47.23 0.41 -48.27
C SER A 329 -47.24 -0.31 -46.91
N VAL A 330 -46.26 -1.18 -46.64
CA VAL A 330 -46.20 -1.98 -45.42
C VAL A 330 -45.71 -1.11 -44.25
N PRO A 331 -46.53 -0.87 -43.20
CA PRO A 331 -46.14 -0.01 -42.09
C PRO A 331 -45.21 -0.78 -41.13
N HIS A 332 -43.93 -0.91 -41.47
CA HIS A 332 -42.94 -1.51 -40.58
C HIS A 332 -41.73 -0.60 -40.35
N LYS A 333 -41.64 -0.02 -39.14
CA LYS A 333 -40.44 0.64 -38.64
C LYS A 333 -39.89 -0.17 -37.46
N PRO A 334 -38.81 -0.95 -37.63
CA PRO A 334 -38.26 -1.74 -36.53
C PRO A 334 -37.64 -0.83 -35.46
N ARG A 335 -37.83 -1.18 -34.19
CA ARG A 335 -37.23 -0.47 -33.04
C ARG A 335 -35.81 -0.98 -32.79
N LEU A 336 -34.83 -0.43 -33.49
CA LEU A 336 -33.43 -0.88 -33.44
C LEU A 336 -32.54 -0.14 -32.43
N ILE A 337 -32.92 1.08 -32.02
CA ILE A 337 -32.17 1.92 -31.06
C ILE A 337 -31.90 1.20 -29.72
N PRO A 338 -32.86 0.48 -29.10
CA PRO A 338 -32.64 -0.20 -27.82
C PRO A 338 -31.58 -1.31 -27.90
N ALA A 339 -31.36 -1.90 -29.08
CA ALA A 339 -30.39 -2.97 -29.25
C ALA A 339 -28.95 -2.46 -29.17
N ARG A 340 -28.65 -1.32 -29.80
CA ARG A 340 -27.32 -0.68 -29.71
C ARG A 340 -27.06 -0.10 -28.32
N ALA A 341 -28.06 0.49 -27.68
CA ALA A 341 -27.93 0.99 -26.31
C ALA A 341 -27.55 -0.12 -25.32
N ARG A 342 -28.08 -1.34 -25.49
CA ARG A 342 -27.70 -2.51 -24.68
C ARG A 342 -26.26 -2.95 -24.89
N ALA A 343 -25.76 -2.91 -26.13
CA ALA A 343 -24.36 -3.20 -26.44
C ALA A 343 -23.43 -2.17 -25.76
N TRP A 344 -23.75 -0.88 -25.85
CA TRP A 344 -23.02 0.19 -25.17
C TRP A 344 -23.10 0.07 -23.64
N PHE A 345 -24.26 -0.27 -23.08
CA PHE A 345 -24.40 -0.52 -21.65
C PHE A 345 -23.51 -1.67 -21.17
N TYR A 346 -23.46 -2.78 -21.91
CA TYR A 346 -22.53 -3.88 -21.62
C TYR A 346 -21.08 -3.39 -21.59
N TRP A 347 -20.65 -2.61 -22.59
CA TRP A 347 -19.30 -2.08 -22.63
C TRP A 347 -19.02 -1.05 -21.53
N ALA A 348 -19.98 -0.22 -21.15
CA ALA A 348 -19.84 0.71 -20.02
C ALA A 348 -19.65 -0.03 -18.69
N VAL A 349 -20.40 -1.12 -18.46
CA VAL A 349 -20.21 -1.97 -17.27
C VAL A 349 -18.84 -2.63 -17.28
N VAL A 350 -18.40 -3.19 -18.41
CA VAL A 350 -17.07 -3.79 -18.56
C VAL A 350 -15.96 -2.77 -18.31
N LEU A 351 -16.07 -1.57 -18.91
CA LEU A 351 -15.09 -0.50 -18.73
C LEU A 351 -15.04 -0.02 -17.27
N SER A 352 -16.18 0.12 -16.61
CA SER A 352 -16.25 0.54 -15.20
C SER A 352 -15.57 -0.48 -14.27
N LEU A 353 -15.77 -1.78 -14.53
CA LEU A 353 -15.15 -2.86 -13.76
C LEU A 353 -13.62 -2.96 -13.95
N VAL A 354 -13.06 -2.35 -15.01
CA VAL A 354 -11.62 -2.32 -15.27
C VAL A 354 -11.00 -0.99 -14.85
N ALA A 355 -11.66 0.13 -15.16
CA ALA A 355 -11.14 1.47 -14.92
C ALA A 355 -11.14 1.81 -13.42
N ALA A 356 -12.25 1.60 -12.70
CA ALA A 356 -12.35 1.99 -11.28
C ALA A 356 -11.27 1.36 -10.38
N PRO A 357 -10.91 0.07 -10.54
CA PRO A 357 -9.81 -0.54 -9.79
C PRO A 357 -8.42 0.01 -10.19
N LEU A 358 -8.20 0.30 -11.47
CA LEU A 358 -6.95 0.91 -11.95
C LEU A 358 -6.77 2.34 -11.41
N THR A 359 -7.83 3.15 -11.38
CA THR A 359 -7.79 4.46 -10.74
C THR A 359 -7.58 4.35 -9.24
N TYR A 360 -8.24 3.40 -8.56
CA TYR A 360 -8.02 3.17 -7.13
C TYR A 360 -6.57 2.76 -6.83
N ALA A 361 -5.99 1.85 -7.60
CA ALA A 361 -4.59 1.45 -7.45
C ALA A 361 -3.61 2.59 -7.72
N GLY A 362 -3.89 3.44 -8.73
CA GLY A 362 -3.08 4.62 -9.01
C GLY A 362 -3.11 5.67 -7.89
N VAL A 363 -4.27 5.86 -7.26
CA VAL A 363 -4.42 6.77 -6.10
C VAL A 363 -3.81 6.16 -4.84
N ALA A 364 -3.97 4.86 -4.59
CA ALA A 364 -3.38 4.19 -3.44
C ALA A 364 -1.84 4.12 -3.50
N ALA A 365 -1.26 4.17 -4.71
CA ALA A 365 0.19 4.29 -4.91
C ALA A 365 0.71 5.73 -4.72
N GLN A 366 -0.18 6.72 -4.61
CA GLN A 366 0.15 8.12 -4.33
C GLN A 366 -0.22 8.43 -2.86
N GLY A 367 0.76 8.36 -1.97
CA GLY A 367 0.61 8.68 -0.56
C GLY A 367 1.55 7.87 0.34
N CYS A 368 1.57 8.18 1.63
CA CYS A 368 2.47 7.54 2.59
C CYS A 368 2.09 6.10 2.98
N GLY A 369 0.90 5.61 2.59
CA GLY A 369 0.37 4.30 2.97
C GLY A 369 -0.72 4.39 4.05
N ARG A 370 -1.02 3.28 4.74
CA ARG A 370 -2.07 3.23 5.77
C ARG A 370 -1.59 3.62 7.17
N ASP A 371 -0.32 3.34 7.48
CA ASP A 371 0.27 3.52 8.82
C ASP A 371 1.08 4.82 8.96
N LEU A 372 1.13 5.60 7.88
CA LEU A 372 1.80 6.88 7.79
C LEU A 372 0.81 7.95 7.31
N LEU A 373 0.87 9.12 7.92
CA LEU A 373 0.12 10.31 7.52
C LEU A 373 1.05 11.23 6.73
N GLU A 374 0.53 11.80 5.64
CA GLU A 374 1.23 12.89 4.94
C GLU A 374 0.95 14.21 5.64
N GLU A 375 1.96 14.80 6.26
CA GLU A 375 1.86 16.07 6.97
C GLU A 375 3.05 16.98 6.62
N TYR A 376 2.78 18.22 6.20
CA TYR A 376 3.81 19.18 5.77
C TYR A 376 4.78 18.62 4.71
N GLY A 377 4.28 17.80 3.77
CA GLY A 377 5.09 17.16 2.73
C GLY A 377 6.05 16.08 3.25
N GLN A 378 5.77 15.51 4.42
CA GLN A 378 6.53 14.45 5.07
C GLN A 378 5.62 13.29 5.41
N CYS A 379 6.14 12.06 5.40
CA CYS A 379 5.43 10.87 5.84
C CYS A 379 5.76 10.60 7.32
N VAL A 380 4.82 10.92 8.21
CA VAL A 380 4.96 10.82 9.67
C VAL A 380 4.14 9.65 10.22
N GLY A 381 4.55 9.07 11.33
CA GLY A 381 3.93 7.87 11.92
C GLY A 381 4.91 6.71 12.08
N LEU A 382 4.39 5.48 12.11
CA LEU A 382 5.16 4.27 12.37
C LEU A 382 5.41 3.51 11.06
N SER A 383 6.68 3.21 10.73
CA SER A 383 7.00 2.32 9.60
C SER A 383 8.43 1.79 9.68
N ASP A 384 8.62 0.55 9.23
CA ASP A 384 9.90 -0.08 8.94
C ASP A 384 10.30 0.05 7.45
N ASP A 385 9.36 0.41 6.58
CA ASP A 385 9.55 0.65 5.16
C ASP A 385 10.18 2.04 4.94
N LEU A 386 11.52 2.05 4.85
CA LEU A 386 12.31 3.26 4.62
C LEU A 386 12.03 3.90 3.25
N ASP A 387 11.47 3.18 2.27
CA ASP A 387 11.09 3.76 0.99
C ASP A 387 9.79 4.56 1.11
N ARG A 388 8.85 4.10 1.93
CA ARG A 388 7.60 4.84 2.23
C ARG A 388 7.82 6.01 3.17
N MET A 389 8.54 5.80 4.28
CA MET A 389 8.83 6.86 5.24
C MET A 389 9.70 7.96 4.60
N ASN A 390 10.55 7.57 3.64
CA ASN A 390 11.48 8.46 2.93
C ASN A 390 12.28 9.38 3.88
N PRO A 391 13.03 8.79 4.85
CA PRO A 391 13.79 9.56 5.83
C PRO A 391 14.93 10.35 5.18
N ASP A 392 15.48 11.31 5.92
CA ASP A 392 16.60 12.12 5.43
C ASP A 392 17.81 11.24 5.04
N PRO A 393 18.49 11.52 3.92
CA PRO A 393 19.65 10.76 3.49
C PRO A 393 20.75 10.61 4.55
N LEU A 394 20.91 11.57 5.47
CA LEU A 394 21.93 11.53 6.52
C LEU A 394 21.68 10.43 7.57
N VAL A 395 20.42 10.08 7.83
CA VAL A 395 20.03 9.06 8.82
C VAL A 395 19.61 7.74 8.18
N ARG A 396 19.33 7.72 6.87
CA ARG A 396 18.91 6.51 6.16
C ARG A 396 19.89 5.34 6.32
N GLY A 397 21.20 5.61 6.35
CA GLY A 397 22.23 4.59 6.54
C GLY A 397 22.13 3.87 7.90
N VAL A 398 21.97 4.63 8.99
CA VAL A 398 21.84 4.05 10.34
C VAL A 398 20.49 3.36 10.55
N LEU A 399 19.40 3.92 9.99
CA LEU A 399 18.08 3.27 10.01
C LEU A 399 18.10 1.92 9.30
N LYS A 400 18.78 1.85 8.15
CA LYS A 400 18.99 0.58 7.44
C LYS A 400 19.79 -0.40 8.30
N ALA A 401 20.85 0.04 8.96
CA ALA A 401 21.66 -0.83 9.80
C ALA A 401 20.89 -1.39 11.02
N ILE A 402 19.96 -0.60 11.58
CA ILE A 402 19.03 -1.07 12.62
C ILE A 402 18.01 -2.06 12.04
N ASN A 403 17.43 -1.81 10.86
CA ASN A 403 16.56 -2.78 10.19
C ASN A 403 17.29 -4.10 9.88
N ASP A 404 18.53 -4.02 9.40
CA ASP A 404 19.36 -5.20 9.16
C ASP A 404 19.62 -5.99 10.46
N GLU A 405 19.68 -5.32 11.62
CA GLU A 405 19.80 -5.96 12.93
C GLU A 405 18.47 -6.56 13.41
N ASN A 406 17.35 -5.89 13.15
CA ASN A 406 16.01 -6.43 13.40
C ASN A 406 15.74 -7.71 12.58
N ASP A 407 16.21 -7.75 11.33
CA ASP A 407 16.04 -8.88 10.41
C ASP A 407 16.93 -10.08 10.75
N ARG A 408 18.00 -9.87 11.53
CA ARG A 408 18.89 -10.94 12.00
C ARG A 408 18.31 -11.73 13.17
N ILE A 409 17.29 -11.21 13.85
CA ILE A 409 16.65 -11.87 14.98
C ILE A 409 16.07 -13.22 14.52
N PRO A 410 16.53 -14.36 15.07
CA PRO A 410 16.08 -15.67 14.61
C PRO A 410 14.58 -15.92 14.87
N PRO A 411 13.89 -16.64 13.97
CA PRO A 411 12.49 -16.98 14.20
C PRO A 411 12.35 -17.89 15.44
N GLY A 412 11.37 -17.57 16.29
CA GLY A 412 11.07 -18.34 17.51
C GLY A 412 11.79 -17.84 18.77
N VAL A 413 12.66 -16.83 18.66
CA VAL A 413 13.21 -16.11 19.82
C VAL A 413 12.17 -15.10 20.34
N PRO A 414 11.96 -14.98 21.66
CA PRO A 414 11.15 -13.92 22.25
C PRO A 414 11.73 -12.54 21.90
N VAL A 415 10.88 -11.63 21.44
CA VAL A 415 11.29 -10.28 21.02
C VAL A 415 10.61 -9.25 21.90
N ALA A 416 11.35 -8.24 22.32
CA ALA A 416 10.83 -7.01 22.91
C ALA A 416 10.99 -5.85 21.91
N THR A 417 9.90 -5.16 21.62
CA THR A 417 9.88 -4.06 20.65
C THR A 417 10.06 -2.72 21.37
N VAL A 418 11.04 -1.93 20.95
CA VAL A 418 11.30 -0.58 21.44
C VAL A 418 11.11 0.40 20.29
N PHE A 419 10.27 1.42 20.49
CA PHE A 419 10.08 2.46 19.47
C PHE A 419 11.08 3.59 19.67
N TYR A 420 11.85 3.95 18.64
CA TYR A 420 12.57 5.21 18.58
C TYR A 420 11.65 6.30 18.02
N MET A 421 11.38 7.32 18.83
CA MET A 421 10.52 8.44 18.50
C MET A 421 11.34 9.72 18.30
N GLY A 422 11.57 10.08 17.04
CA GLY A 422 12.43 11.20 16.65
C GLY A 422 12.17 11.72 15.23
N PRO A 423 12.69 12.90 14.87
CA PRO A 423 12.41 13.56 13.59
C PRO A 423 13.29 12.96 12.49
N LEU A 424 12.77 11.96 11.78
CA LEU A 424 13.51 11.22 10.75
C LEU A 424 13.44 11.85 9.36
N THR A 425 12.46 12.73 9.15
CA THR A 425 12.27 13.48 7.91
C THR A 425 12.49 14.97 8.14
N LYS A 426 12.84 15.67 7.07
CA LYS A 426 12.81 17.14 7.00
C LYS A 426 11.80 17.58 5.97
N ASN A 427 11.22 18.77 6.13
CA ASN A 427 10.42 19.35 5.08
C ASN A 427 11.30 19.68 3.86
N PRO A 428 10.93 19.29 2.62
CA PRO A 428 11.72 19.54 1.41
C PRO A 428 12.02 21.03 1.12
N THR A 429 11.17 21.93 1.62
CA THR A 429 11.28 23.38 1.44
C THR A 429 12.09 24.06 2.55
N SER A 430 12.36 23.36 3.66
CA SER A 430 13.13 23.86 4.78
C SER A 430 14.63 23.75 4.51
N LYS A 431 15.36 24.85 4.76
CA LYS A 431 16.84 24.87 4.72
C LYS A 431 17.49 24.60 6.08
N SER A 432 16.69 24.35 7.13
CA SER A 432 17.19 24.14 8.49
C SER A 432 17.57 22.66 8.69
N GLY A 433 18.86 22.35 8.81
CA GLY A 433 19.39 20.97 8.88
C GLY A 433 19.99 20.55 10.23
N ASP A 434 20.02 21.43 11.23
CA ASP A 434 20.82 21.22 12.46
C ASP A 434 20.24 20.15 13.41
N GLN A 435 18.99 19.73 13.21
CA GLN A 435 18.33 18.70 14.04
C GLN A 435 18.94 17.31 13.84
N LEU A 436 19.45 17.04 12.63
CA LEU A 436 19.83 15.69 12.22
C LEU A 436 21.12 15.20 12.90
N ASN A 437 22.03 16.09 13.30
CA ASN A 437 23.25 15.69 14.02
C ASN A 437 22.92 15.03 15.38
N GLY A 438 21.88 15.52 16.07
CA GLY A 438 21.36 14.93 17.29
C GLY A 438 20.77 13.54 17.03
N VAL A 439 19.87 13.44 16.04
CA VAL A 439 19.20 12.19 15.61
C VAL A 439 20.22 11.13 15.18
N MET A 440 21.23 11.51 14.40
CA MET A 440 22.35 10.63 14.01
C MET A 440 23.04 10.05 15.25
N GLY A 441 23.29 10.88 16.26
CA GLY A 441 23.85 10.46 17.54
C GLY A 441 22.94 9.46 18.25
N GLU A 442 21.67 9.79 18.43
CA GLU A 442 20.71 8.91 19.12
C GLU A 442 20.63 7.53 18.46
N LEU A 443 20.45 7.49 17.14
CA LEU A 443 20.37 6.25 16.37
C LEU A 443 21.66 5.43 16.44
N ALA A 444 22.83 6.09 16.44
CA ALA A 444 24.11 5.41 16.64
C ALA A 444 24.22 4.75 18.02
N GLY A 445 23.78 5.46 19.07
CA GLY A 445 23.74 4.91 20.43
C GLY A 445 22.82 3.70 20.55
N LEU A 446 21.62 3.78 19.96
CA LEU A 446 20.66 2.67 19.90
C LEU A 446 21.22 1.47 19.15
N LEU A 447 21.76 1.66 17.94
CA LEU A 447 22.35 0.59 17.14
C LEU A 447 23.52 -0.09 17.88
N THR A 448 24.36 0.70 18.55
CA THR A 448 25.49 0.18 19.31
C THR A 448 25.03 -0.77 20.41
N HIS A 449 24.07 -0.34 21.23
CA HIS A 449 23.57 -1.18 22.32
C HIS A 449 22.76 -2.37 21.81
N GLN A 450 21.94 -2.19 20.75
CA GLN A 450 21.17 -3.26 20.13
C GLN A 450 22.08 -4.39 19.63
N ARG A 451 23.13 -4.05 18.87
CA ARG A 451 24.12 -5.03 18.39
C ARG A 451 24.80 -5.77 19.54
N SER A 452 25.18 -5.07 20.61
CA SER A 452 25.81 -5.73 21.75
C SER A 452 24.84 -6.67 22.46
N TYR A 453 23.61 -6.24 22.70
CA TYR A 453 22.62 -6.99 23.45
C TYR A 453 22.10 -8.22 22.68
N ASN A 454 21.81 -8.11 21.38
CA ASN A 454 21.29 -9.22 20.58
C ASN A 454 22.35 -10.29 20.26
N ASN A 455 23.65 -9.97 20.37
CA ASN A 455 24.72 -10.96 20.21
C ASN A 455 24.97 -11.80 21.47
N ASP A 456 24.44 -11.39 22.63
CA ASP A 456 24.58 -12.09 23.91
C ASP A 456 23.36 -12.99 24.19
N ILE A 457 23.53 -14.03 25.01
CA ILE A 457 22.44 -14.93 25.39
C ILE A 457 21.62 -14.30 26.52
N ASN A 458 20.58 -13.55 26.17
CA ASN A 458 19.74 -12.79 27.12
C ASN A 458 18.31 -13.35 27.30
N GLY A 459 17.94 -14.36 26.53
CA GLY A 459 16.61 -14.99 26.53
C GLY A 459 15.52 -14.19 25.82
N TRP A 460 15.76 -12.91 25.54
CA TRP A 460 14.95 -12.02 24.71
C TRP A 460 15.86 -11.19 23.82
N ASP A 461 15.48 -11.03 22.56
CA ASP A 461 16.13 -10.09 21.64
C ASP A 461 15.34 -8.78 21.58
N VAL A 462 16.02 -7.69 21.25
CA VAL A 462 15.40 -6.38 21.10
C VAL A 462 15.30 -5.96 19.65
N ARG A 463 14.10 -5.59 19.27
CA ARG A 463 13.77 -4.95 17.99
C ARG A 463 13.58 -3.45 18.20
N VAL A 464 14.23 -2.64 17.38
CA VAL A 464 14.07 -1.18 17.39
C VAL A 464 13.27 -0.75 16.17
N GLU A 465 12.07 -0.24 16.36
CA GLU A 465 11.18 0.26 15.29
C GLU A 465 11.09 1.79 15.32
N PHE A 466 10.70 2.41 14.21
CA PHE A 466 10.82 3.86 14.04
C PHE A 466 9.46 4.56 14.00
N ALA A 467 9.31 5.56 14.87
CA ALA A 467 8.19 6.49 14.88
C ALA A 467 8.67 7.88 14.46
N ASN A 468 8.44 8.23 13.19
CA ASN A 468 8.81 9.52 12.64
C ASN A 468 7.81 10.61 13.10
N VAL A 469 8.30 11.57 13.87
CA VAL A 469 7.49 12.70 14.39
C VAL A 469 7.50 13.92 13.46
N GLY A 470 8.18 13.84 12.33
CA GLY A 470 8.38 14.95 11.40
C GLY A 470 9.28 16.05 11.97
N GLN A 471 9.65 17.00 11.11
CA GLN A 471 10.49 18.14 11.49
C GLN A 471 9.93 18.89 12.71
N ASP A 472 10.81 19.33 13.62
CA ASP A 472 10.47 20.10 14.82
C ASP A 472 9.51 19.40 15.81
N PHE A 473 9.35 18.07 15.73
CA PHE A 473 8.40 17.28 16.55
C PHE A 473 6.92 17.65 16.33
N ARG A 474 6.58 18.27 15.20
CA ARG A 474 5.20 18.75 14.91
C ARG A 474 4.15 17.66 14.98
N SER A 475 4.50 16.44 14.54
CA SER A 475 3.59 15.30 14.50
C SER A 475 3.87 14.32 15.64
N ALA A 476 4.51 14.77 16.72
CA ALA A 476 4.84 13.91 17.86
C ALA A 476 3.61 13.25 18.48
N ARG A 477 2.53 14.02 18.69
CA ARG A 477 1.26 13.46 19.18
C ARG A 477 0.71 12.37 18.27
N TYR A 478 0.67 12.61 16.95
CA TYR A 478 0.18 11.62 15.99
C TYR A 478 1.02 10.33 16.03
N ALA A 479 2.34 10.44 16.03
CA ALA A 479 3.22 9.27 16.15
C ALA A 479 2.99 8.49 17.46
N ALA A 480 2.71 9.18 18.58
CA ALA A 480 2.34 8.56 19.84
C ALA A 480 0.99 7.82 19.78
N GLU A 481 -0.02 8.39 19.10
CA GLU A 481 -1.33 7.75 18.91
C GLU A 481 -1.21 6.46 18.08
N VAL A 482 -0.34 6.45 17.06
CA VAL A 482 -0.06 5.24 16.26
C VAL A 482 0.69 4.18 17.09
N ILE A 483 1.65 4.59 17.93
CA ILE A 483 2.33 3.68 18.87
C ILE A 483 1.33 3.08 19.87
N GLU A 484 0.45 3.90 20.45
CA GLU A 484 -0.59 3.43 21.38
C GLU A 484 -1.45 2.34 20.71
N GLU A 485 -1.92 2.58 19.48
CA GLU A 485 -2.74 1.62 18.76
C GLU A 485 -1.99 0.32 18.48
N ARG A 486 -0.70 0.41 18.14
CA ARG A 486 0.17 -0.76 17.97
C ARG A 486 0.28 -1.55 19.28
N ALA A 487 0.55 -0.88 20.40
CA ALA A 487 0.71 -1.50 21.71
C ALA A 487 -0.57 -2.20 22.24
N LYS A 488 -1.76 -1.73 21.85
CA LYS A 488 -3.03 -2.43 22.19
C LYS A 488 -3.09 -3.84 21.61
N SER A 489 -2.53 -4.02 20.41
CA SER A 489 -2.53 -5.30 19.70
C SER A 489 -1.26 -6.14 19.93
N ASP A 490 -0.15 -5.50 20.26
CA ASP A 490 1.17 -6.11 20.38
C ASP A 490 1.72 -5.99 21.81
N ARG A 491 1.64 -7.09 22.57
CA ARG A 491 2.12 -7.15 23.96
C ARG A 491 3.65 -7.23 24.07
N SER A 492 4.37 -7.35 22.95
CA SER A 492 5.84 -7.34 22.93
C SER A 492 6.44 -5.93 23.07
N VAL A 493 5.62 -4.89 22.92
CA VAL A 493 6.06 -3.50 23.07
C VAL A 493 6.56 -3.27 24.50
N ALA A 494 7.82 -2.83 24.61
CA ALA A 494 8.54 -2.71 25.86
C ALA A 494 8.65 -1.26 26.33
N ALA A 495 9.00 -0.33 25.43
CA ALA A 495 9.24 1.07 25.76
C ALA A 495 9.27 1.97 24.51
N VAL A 496 9.23 3.29 24.75
CA VAL A 496 9.53 4.32 23.75
C VAL A 496 10.80 5.05 24.18
N ILE A 497 11.75 5.24 23.26
CA ILE A 497 13.00 5.99 23.48
C ILE A 497 13.07 7.16 22.51
N GLY A 498 13.69 8.26 22.91
CA GLY A 498 13.88 9.45 22.08
C GLY A 498 13.28 10.65 22.77
N LEU A 499 12.25 11.26 22.19
CA LEU A 499 11.56 12.43 22.78
C LEU A 499 12.54 13.58 23.11
N ALA A 500 13.58 13.73 22.29
CA ALA A 500 14.76 14.54 22.57
C ALA A 500 14.47 16.02 22.83
N TRP A 501 13.40 16.56 22.23
CA TRP A 501 13.12 17.99 22.25
C TRP A 501 12.05 18.36 23.27
N SER A 502 12.32 19.37 24.09
CA SER A 502 11.36 19.95 25.03
C SER A 502 10.36 20.85 24.28
N LYS A 503 9.35 20.24 23.66
CA LYS A 503 8.26 20.92 22.94
C LYS A 503 6.89 20.59 23.54
N THR A 504 5.91 21.47 23.34
CA THR A 504 4.50 21.21 23.70
C THR A 504 3.96 19.95 23.04
N GLU A 505 4.28 19.69 21.77
CA GLU A 505 3.86 18.49 21.04
C GLU A 505 4.49 17.22 21.63
N THR A 506 5.70 17.33 22.18
CA THR A 506 6.34 16.22 22.91
C THR A 506 5.67 15.99 24.26
N GLN A 507 5.27 17.04 24.98
CA GLN A 507 4.45 16.93 26.19
C GLN A 507 3.09 16.27 25.90
N GLU A 508 2.43 16.60 24.79
CA GLU A 508 1.20 15.92 24.36
C GLU A 508 1.43 14.44 24.06
N ALA A 509 2.50 14.10 23.35
CA ALA A 509 2.89 12.71 23.11
C ALA A 509 3.13 11.93 24.42
N ILE A 510 3.78 12.55 25.40
CA ILE A 510 3.96 11.97 26.75
C ILE A 510 2.62 11.69 27.41
N GLY A 511 1.63 12.56 27.22
CA GLY A 511 0.26 12.36 27.71
C GLY A 511 -0.41 11.14 27.09
N VAL A 512 -0.31 10.97 25.77
CA VAL A 512 -0.87 9.82 25.04
C VAL A 512 -0.20 8.51 25.47
N LEU A 513 1.13 8.43 25.41
CA LEU A 513 1.90 7.24 25.77
C LEU A 513 1.77 6.89 27.26
N GLY A 514 1.75 7.90 28.13
CA GLY A 514 1.51 7.71 29.56
C GLY A 514 0.09 7.21 29.86
N GLY A 515 -0.92 7.68 29.13
CA GLY A 515 -2.28 7.14 29.18
C GLY A 515 -2.36 5.67 28.74
N ALA A 516 -1.50 5.28 27.80
CA ALA A 516 -1.31 3.91 27.33
C ALA A 516 -0.44 3.04 28.26
N GLN A 517 0.07 3.59 29.36
CA GLN A 517 0.95 2.91 30.31
C GLN A 517 2.29 2.43 29.70
N LEU A 518 2.76 3.12 28.66
CA LEU A 518 4.03 2.80 28.00
C LEU A 518 5.19 3.56 28.66
N PRO A 519 6.23 2.89 29.17
CA PRO A 519 7.40 3.57 29.71
C PRO A 519 8.16 4.31 28.58
N MET A 520 8.50 5.56 28.85
CA MET A 520 9.19 6.45 27.93
C MET A 520 10.54 6.85 28.52
N LEU A 521 11.63 6.64 27.79
CA LEU A 521 12.96 7.10 28.20
C LEU A 521 13.40 8.23 27.28
N SER A 522 13.41 9.45 27.82
CA SER A 522 13.88 10.59 27.05
C SER A 522 15.39 10.64 26.98
N THR A 523 15.95 11.18 25.89
CA THR A 523 17.39 11.30 25.70
C THR A 523 17.91 12.63 26.24
N THR A 524 17.85 13.69 25.42
CA THR A 524 18.35 15.04 25.72
C THR A 524 17.25 16.02 26.13
N ASN A 525 16.09 15.51 26.55
CA ASN A 525 15.00 16.36 27.01
C ASN A 525 15.29 16.89 28.41
N THR A 526 15.54 18.19 28.54
CA THR A 526 16.01 18.81 29.79
C THR A 526 14.97 19.70 30.46
N ALA A 527 13.86 20.08 29.82
CA ALA A 527 12.93 21.01 30.47
C ALA A 527 12.14 20.33 31.59
N ASP A 528 12.12 20.92 32.77
CA ASP A 528 11.44 20.39 33.96
C ASP A 528 9.93 20.22 33.68
N ARG A 529 9.35 21.11 32.87
CA ARG A 529 7.93 21.09 32.49
C ARG A 529 7.54 20.04 31.44
N THR A 530 8.46 19.50 30.63
CA THR A 530 8.08 18.54 29.55
C THR A 530 7.23 17.35 30.03
N PRO A 531 7.55 16.65 31.15
CA PRO A 531 6.75 15.53 31.62
C PRO A 531 5.45 15.91 32.33
N MET A 532 5.16 17.20 32.52
CA MET A 532 3.95 17.64 33.22
C MET A 532 2.71 17.45 32.32
N VAL A 533 1.84 16.52 32.69
CA VAL A 533 0.59 16.20 31.98
C VAL A 533 -0.54 16.05 33.00
N ASN A 534 -1.74 16.52 32.67
CA ASN A 534 -2.92 16.41 33.55
C ASN A 534 -2.71 16.95 34.99
N GLY A 535 -1.88 17.99 35.16
CA GLY A 535 -1.64 18.63 36.46
C GLY A 535 -0.57 17.96 37.34
N GLY A 536 0.18 16.97 36.84
CA GLY A 536 1.31 16.36 37.54
C GLY A 536 2.34 15.75 36.57
N THR A 537 3.43 15.20 37.09
CA THR A 537 4.43 14.51 36.27
C THR A 537 3.88 13.16 35.79
N SER A 538 4.08 12.82 34.52
CA SER A 538 3.79 11.47 33.99
C SER A 538 4.63 10.42 34.72
N PRO A 539 4.03 9.42 35.39
CA PRO A 539 4.77 8.36 36.08
C PRO A 539 5.47 7.41 35.10
N TYR A 540 5.15 7.49 33.81
CA TYR A 540 5.77 6.64 32.78
C TYR A 540 6.95 7.32 32.09
N PHE A 541 7.28 8.57 32.43
CA PHE A 541 8.38 9.30 31.83
C PHE A 541 9.66 9.20 32.67
N PHE A 542 10.72 8.65 32.09
CA PHE A 542 12.04 8.50 32.66
C PHE A 542 13.02 9.40 31.91
N ARG A 543 13.65 10.34 32.61
CA ARG A 543 14.53 11.33 31.99
C ARG A 543 15.98 10.89 32.07
N MET A 544 16.67 10.77 30.94
CA MET A 544 18.11 10.45 30.96
C MET A 544 18.98 11.68 31.21
N ALA A 545 18.63 12.82 30.62
CA ALA A 545 19.35 14.08 30.82
C ALA A 545 19.14 14.69 32.22
N ALA A 546 20.12 15.50 32.67
CA ALA A 546 19.93 16.35 33.83
C ALA A 546 18.94 17.48 33.50
N PRO A 547 18.00 17.81 34.41
CA PRO A 547 16.98 18.83 34.16
C PRO A 547 17.57 20.24 34.08
N ASN A 548 16.84 21.16 33.45
CA ASN A 548 17.18 22.56 33.33
C ASN A 548 17.34 23.22 34.70
N SER A 549 16.53 22.86 35.68
CA SER A 549 16.69 23.29 37.08
C SER A 549 18.07 22.95 37.65
N ALA A 550 18.65 21.80 37.28
CA ALA A 550 20.01 21.43 37.66
C ALA A 550 21.07 22.19 36.87
N GLN A 551 20.83 22.38 35.56
CA GLN A 551 21.72 23.19 34.70
C GLN A 551 21.79 24.65 35.16
N ALA A 552 20.65 25.26 35.47
CA ALA A 552 20.52 26.61 35.99
C ALA A 552 21.32 26.82 37.28
N LYS A 553 21.22 25.87 38.23
CA LYS A 553 22.01 25.88 39.47
C LYS A 553 23.52 25.80 39.20
N ALA A 554 23.93 24.95 38.25
CA ALA A 554 25.33 24.87 37.84
C ALA A 554 25.83 26.16 37.14
N MET A 555 25.00 26.77 36.30
CA MET A 555 25.28 28.05 35.65
C MET A 555 25.40 29.18 36.67
N ALA A 556 24.45 29.29 37.61
CA ALA A 556 24.46 30.29 38.68
C ALA A 556 25.72 30.16 39.54
N TRP A 557 26.10 28.93 39.91
CA TRP A 557 27.35 28.68 40.61
C TRP A 557 28.57 29.13 39.80
N TRP A 558 28.64 28.79 38.51
CA TRP A 558 29.78 29.11 37.66
C TRP A 558 29.91 30.62 37.37
N LEU A 559 28.78 31.32 37.26
CA LEU A 559 28.73 32.79 37.21
C LEU A 559 29.31 33.40 38.49
N GLY A 560 28.98 32.82 39.66
CA GLY A 560 29.56 33.20 40.95
C GLY A 560 31.08 33.02 41.02
N GLN A 561 31.63 32.08 40.24
CA GLN A 561 33.09 31.89 40.09
C GLN A 561 33.71 32.79 39.01
N GLY A 562 32.93 33.56 38.25
CA GLY A 562 33.48 34.40 37.17
C GLY A 562 33.74 33.65 35.86
N LEU A 563 33.06 32.52 35.62
CA LEU A 563 33.23 31.65 34.45
C LEU A 563 34.66 31.09 34.25
N SER A 564 35.47 31.16 35.30
CA SER A 564 36.84 30.65 35.38
C SER A 564 37.15 30.37 36.85
N ASN A 565 37.86 29.29 37.18
CA ASN A 565 38.11 28.98 38.60
C ASN A 565 38.97 30.09 39.24
N GLY A 566 38.40 30.82 40.21
CA GLY A 566 39.06 31.95 40.88
C GLY A 566 38.89 33.32 40.20
N GLY A 567 37.98 33.44 39.23
CA GLY A 567 37.59 34.73 38.65
C GLY A 567 36.79 35.59 39.65
N ALA A 568 36.70 36.89 39.37
CA ALA A 568 35.77 37.75 40.11
C ALA A 568 34.33 37.35 39.75
N GLY A 569 33.52 37.03 40.74
CA GLY A 569 32.12 36.64 40.54
C GLY A 569 31.33 37.68 39.75
N ILE A 570 30.46 37.20 38.85
CA ILE A 570 29.58 38.04 38.03
C ILE A 570 28.32 38.36 38.84
N ARG A 571 27.99 39.64 38.99
CA ARG A 571 26.78 40.05 39.71
C ARG A 571 25.54 39.86 38.82
N PRO A 572 24.34 39.59 39.38
CA PRO A 572 23.13 39.34 38.58
C PRO A 572 22.81 40.45 37.57
N GLU A 573 23.01 41.72 37.92
CA GLU A 573 22.79 42.86 37.03
C GLU A 573 23.80 42.96 35.87
N GLU A 574 24.90 42.22 35.94
CA GLU A 574 25.91 42.13 34.88
C GLU A 574 25.62 40.99 33.89
N VAL A 575 24.50 40.29 34.04
CA VAL A 575 24.06 39.20 33.18
C VAL A 575 22.85 39.63 32.34
N ALA A 576 22.87 39.29 31.05
CA ALA A 576 21.70 39.39 30.19
C ALA A 576 21.35 38.01 29.61
N ILE A 577 20.08 37.60 29.77
CA ILE A 577 19.58 36.35 29.20
C ILE A 577 18.99 36.65 27.83
N LEU A 578 19.51 36.01 26.79
CA LEU A 578 18.94 35.99 25.45
C LEU A 578 18.01 34.79 25.36
N GLU A 579 16.71 35.04 25.50
CA GLU A 579 15.69 34.00 25.51
C GLU A 579 15.16 33.78 24.09
N GLN A 580 15.27 32.56 23.59
CA GLN A 580 14.58 32.21 22.36
C GLN A 580 13.09 32.04 22.64
N VAL A 581 12.23 32.76 21.91
CA VAL A 581 10.78 32.67 22.03
C VAL A 581 10.16 32.11 20.75
N ASP A 582 9.23 31.18 20.90
CA ASP A 582 8.33 30.73 19.83
C ASP A 582 7.02 31.53 19.97
N PRO A 583 6.56 32.28 18.93
CA PRO A 583 5.29 33.01 18.98
C PRO A 583 4.06 32.15 19.27
N ARG A 584 4.15 30.83 19.04
CA ARG A 584 3.11 29.85 19.37
C ARG A 584 3.33 29.16 20.71
N GLU A 585 4.32 29.61 21.49
CA GLU A 585 4.68 29.11 22.81
C GLU A 585 5.03 27.61 22.87
N ARG A 586 5.51 27.04 21.75
CA ARG A 586 5.77 25.59 21.65
C ARG A 586 7.12 25.18 22.23
N ASP A 587 8.08 26.11 22.29
CA ASP A 587 9.39 25.83 22.87
C ASP A 587 9.34 25.85 24.40
N LEU A 588 9.47 24.67 25.01
CA LEU A 588 9.53 24.55 26.47
C LEU A 588 10.96 24.73 26.97
N TYR A 589 11.99 24.32 26.20
CA TYR A 589 13.40 24.36 26.62
C TYR A 589 13.86 25.76 27.05
N SER A 590 13.78 26.75 26.15
CA SER A 590 14.38 28.07 26.36
C SER A 590 13.69 28.83 27.49
N ARG A 591 12.35 28.77 27.52
CA ARG A 591 11.52 29.39 28.55
C ARG A 591 11.79 28.77 29.94
N ASP A 592 11.80 27.45 30.01
CA ASP A 592 12.03 26.71 31.25
C ASP A 592 13.44 26.97 31.80
N LEU A 593 14.49 26.92 30.97
CA LEU A 593 15.85 27.25 31.41
C LEU A 593 15.97 28.71 31.89
N THR A 594 15.25 29.64 31.27
CA THR A 594 15.21 31.05 31.68
C THR A 594 14.54 31.22 33.04
N ASP A 595 13.39 30.57 33.25
CA ASP A 595 12.67 30.57 34.54
C ASP A 595 13.55 29.98 35.66
N GLU A 596 14.14 28.81 35.42
CA GLU A 596 14.99 28.10 36.37
C GLU A 596 16.27 28.90 36.71
N LEU A 597 16.85 29.61 35.75
CA LEU A 597 18.02 30.46 36.00
C LEU A 597 17.66 31.68 36.85
N ARG A 598 16.48 32.29 36.63
CA ARG A 598 15.98 33.39 37.46
C ARG A 598 15.68 32.95 38.89
N GLU A 599 15.25 31.70 39.08
CA GLU A 599 15.09 31.09 40.40
C GLU A 599 16.44 30.82 41.06
N ALA A 600 17.39 30.23 40.32
CA ALA A 600 18.72 29.88 40.84
C ALA A 600 19.60 31.11 41.15
N LEU A 601 19.39 32.23 40.48
CA LEU A 601 20.12 33.48 40.67
C LEU A 601 19.16 34.68 40.81
N PRO A 602 18.57 34.89 42.01
CA PRO A 602 17.66 36.01 42.25
C PRO A 602 18.31 37.37 41.96
N GLY A 603 17.55 38.28 41.37
CA GLY A 603 18.03 39.61 40.99
C GLY A 603 18.44 39.75 39.51
N LEU A 604 18.30 38.69 38.71
CA LEU A 604 18.51 38.75 37.27
C LEU A 604 17.51 39.71 36.59
N PRO A 605 17.97 40.57 35.67
CA PRO A 605 17.10 41.38 34.82
C PRO A 605 16.12 40.52 33.99
N GLU A 606 15.02 41.12 33.50
CA GLU A 606 14.12 40.46 32.55
C GLU A 606 14.88 39.93 31.34
N SER A 607 14.48 38.78 30.80
CA SER A 607 15.09 38.23 29.59
C SER A 607 14.93 39.19 28.39
N LEU A 608 15.80 39.02 27.41
CA LEU A 608 15.76 39.70 26.13
C LEU A 608 15.26 38.70 25.09
N PRO A 609 13.95 38.70 24.77
CA PRO A 609 13.38 37.69 23.90
C PRO A 609 13.78 37.94 22.45
N PHE A 610 14.18 36.88 21.75
CA PHE A 610 14.38 36.89 20.31
C PHE A 610 13.57 35.79 19.63
N GLU A 611 12.94 36.13 18.50
CA GLU A 611 11.95 35.25 17.88
C GLU A 611 12.56 34.12 17.05
N GLN A 612 12.19 32.87 17.37
CA GLN A 612 12.30 31.75 16.46
C GLN A 612 11.02 31.66 15.62
N ARG A 613 11.03 32.28 14.43
CA ARG A 613 9.95 32.05 13.45
C ARG A 613 10.23 30.81 12.62
N ASP A 614 9.29 29.87 12.58
CA ASP A 614 9.45 28.63 11.83
C ASP A 614 9.40 28.92 10.31
N PRO A 615 10.34 28.42 9.48
CA PRO A 615 10.23 28.47 8.02
C PRO A 615 8.94 27.84 7.46
N LEU A 616 8.30 26.95 8.23
CA LEU A 616 7.05 26.26 7.88
C LEU A 616 5.80 27.10 8.10
N ASP A 617 5.92 28.25 8.78
CA ASP A 617 4.79 29.17 8.90
C ASP A 617 4.61 29.93 7.59
N ASP A 618 3.44 29.72 6.97
CA ASP A 618 3.12 30.23 5.64
C ASP A 618 3.27 31.76 5.60
N GLN A 619 4.23 32.27 4.80
CA GLN A 619 4.50 33.71 4.71
C GLN A 619 3.33 34.52 4.12
N LYS A 620 2.32 33.84 3.58
CA LYS A 620 1.14 34.45 2.96
C LYS A 620 0.22 35.18 3.94
N ASP A 621 0.13 34.72 5.18
CA ASP A 621 -0.77 35.32 6.18
C ASP A 621 -0.13 36.47 6.98
N LEU A 622 1.07 36.92 6.58
CA LEU A 622 1.81 37.94 7.29
C LEU A 622 1.37 39.36 6.90
N THR A 623 1.10 40.18 7.92
CA THR A 623 0.98 41.63 7.76
C THR A 623 2.32 42.26 7.38
N ALA A 624 2.30 43.50 6.85
CA ALA A 624 3.52 44.21 6.47
C ALA A 624 4.47 44.46 7.67
N GLU A 625 3.92 44.70 8.87
CA GLU A 625 4.70 44.83 10.12
C GLU A 625 5.32 43.49 10.55
N GLN A 626 4.59 42.37 10.40
CA GLN A 626 5.13 41.04 10.69
C GLN A 626 6.24 40.64 9.70
N LYS A 627 6.17 41.10 8.44
CA LYS A 627 7.25 40.90 7.46
C LYS A 627 8.49 41.70 7.80
N ALA A 628 8.34 42.92 8.31
CA ALA A 628 9.46 43.75 8.78
C ALA A 628 10.09 43.19 10.07
N ALA A 629 9.29 42.72 11.03
CA ALA A 629 9.77 42.06 12.25
C ALA A 629 10.35 40.66 12.03
N SER A 630 9.99 40.00 10.91
CA SER A 630 10.45 38.64 10.56
C SER A 630 11.91 38.57 10.08
N ASN A 631 12.65 39.69 10.00
CA ASN A 631 14.08 39.60 9.80
C ASN A 631 14.75 39.09 11.09
N LYS A 632 14.87 37.76 11.21
CA LYS A 632 15.50 37.04 12.34
C LYS A 632 16.80 37.68 12.79
N ARG A 633 17.57 38.19 11.82
CA ARG A 633 18.84 38.88 12.03
C ARG A 633 18.69 40.21 12.75
N GLU A 634 17.72 41.03 12.37
CA GLU A 634 17.49 42.33 12.99
C GLU A 634 16.97 42.17 14.42
N ASN A 635 16.14 41.15 14.67
CA ASN A 635 15.63 40.87 16.01
C ASN A 635 16.76 40.44 16.97
N LEU A 636 17.53 39.39 16.65
CA LEU A 636 18.66 38.96 17.50
C LEU A 636 19.73 40.05 17.66
N LEU A 637 20.03 40.79 16.58
CA LEU A 637 20.92 41.96 16.60
C LEU A 637 20.47 42.99 17.62
N SER A 638 19.19 43.37 17.61
CA SER A 638 18.65 44.38 18.52
C SER A 638 18.77 43.97 19.99
N GLN A 639 18.57 42.68 20.30
CA GLN A 639 18.69 42.17 21.68
C GLN A 639 20.15 42.12 22.14
N VAL A 640 21.08 41.71 21.28
CA VAL A 640 22.51 41.73 21.59
C VAL A 640 22.99 43.18 21.82
N LEU A 641 22.56 44.12 20.99
CA LEU A 641 22.85 45.55 21.18
C LEU A 641 22.31 46.08 22.51
N ALA A 642 21.07 45.75 22.85
CA ALA A 642 20.47 46.12 24.13
C ALA A 642 21.27 45.55 25.31
N ALA A 643 21.71 44.29 25.23
CA ALA A 643 22.53 43.67 26.26
C ALA A 643 23.89 44.37 26.42
N CYS A 644 24.60 44.63 25.32
CA CYS A 644 25.96 45.18 25.36
C CYS A 644 26.01 46.70 25.63
N LYS A 645 25.16 47.50 24.96
CA LYS A 645 25.21 48.97 25.04
C LYS A 645 24.31 49.54 26.14
N THR A 646 23.10 49.02 26.29
CA THR A 646 22.11 49.54 27.25
C THR A 646 22.31 48.92 28.63
N ARG A 647 22.35 47.59 28.72
CA ARG A 647 22.49 46.88 30.00
C ARG A 647 23.94 46.74 30.47
N LYS A 648 24.92 46.99 29.57
CA LYS A 648 26.36 46.84 29.85
C LYS A 648 26.69 45.47 30.46
N ALA A 649 26.04 44.42 29.93
CA ALA A 649 26.22 43.07 30.42
C ALA A 649 27.67 42.60 30.21
N LYS A 650 28.20 41.86 31.18
CA LYS A 650 29.49 41.14 31.08
C LYS A 650 29.31 39.73 30.54
N VAL A 651 28.14 39.13 30.75
CA VAL A 651 27.81 37.78 30.28
C VAL A 651 26.47 37.78 29.56
N LEU A 652 26.43 37.17 28.37
CA LEU A 652 25.20 36.79 27.68
C LEU A 652 24.92 35.32 27.96
N VAL A 653 23.82 35.04 28.65
CA VAL A 653 23.32 33.67 28.77
C VAL A 653 22.43 33.39 27.56
N TYR A 654 22.79 32.40 26.77
CA TYR A 654 22.09 32.01 25.56
C TYR A 654 21.29 30.74 25.79
N THR A 655 19.96 30.83 25.71
CA THR A 655 19.04 29.69 25.89
C THR A 655 18.43 29.20 24.56
N GLY A 656 18.95 29.68 23.43
CA GLY A 656 18.45 29.30 22.11
C GLY A 656 19.09 28.05 21.49
N ARG A 657 18.63 27.71 20.29
CA ARG A 657 19.08 26.56 19.51
C ARG A 657 20.30 26.86 18.64
N THR A 658 21.11 25.83 18.45
CA THR A 658 22.37 25.86 17.68
C THR A 658 22.33 26.62 16.36
N MET A 659 21.20 26.59 15.64
CA MET A 659 21.03 27.29 14.37
C MET A 659 21.28 28.80 14.42
N PHE A 660 21.05 29.45 15.57
CA PHE A 660 21.33 30.89 15.73
C PHE A 660 22.71 31.18 16.33
N LEU A 661 23.47 30.16 16.72
CA LEU A 661 24.76 30.34 17.41
C LEU A 661 25.79 31.09 16.54
N ASN A 662 25.83 30.78 15.24
CA ASN A 662 26.71 31.47 14.29
C ASN A 662 26.34 32.95 14.12
N GLU A 663 25.03 33.24 14.12
CA GLU A 663 24.52 34.60 14.02
C GLU A 663 24.78 35.38 15.30
N LEU A 664 24.54 34.77 16.46
CA LEU A 664 24.89 35.32 17.78
C LEU A 664 26.36 35.70 17.83
N ASN A 665 27.27 34.78 17.49
CA ASN A 665 28.71 35.04 17.55
C ASN A 665 29.11 36.22 16.65
N ARG A 666 28.63 36.24 15.40
CA ARG A 666 28.89 37.36 14.46
C ARG A 666 28.38 38.70 15.00
N THR A 667 27.21 38.67 15.63
CA THR A 667 26.54 39.86 16.17
C THR A 667 27.30 40.39 17.38
N VAL A 668 27.70 39.51 18.30
CA VAL A 668 28.49 39.88 19.47
C VAL A 668 29.86 40.44 19.06
N ASP A 669 30.52 39.84 18.07
CA ASP A 669 31.82 40.33 17.58
C ASP A 669 31.73 41.70 16.91
N ALA A 670 30.65 41.97 16.17
CA ALA A 670 30.43 43.26 15.53
C ALA A 670 30.08 44.36 16.54
N GLU A 671 29.13 44.07 17.43
CA GLU A 671 28.44 45.12 18.21
C GLU A 671 28.97 45.31 19.63
N CYS A 672 29.60 44.27 20.20
CA CYS A 672 30.14 44.28 21.56
C CYS A 672 31.66 44.46 21.57
N SER A 673 32.23 45.11 20.57
CA SER A 673 33.68 45.36 20.44
C SER A 673 34.25 46.25 21.56
N ASP A 674 33.45 47.18 22.09
CA ASP A 674 33.85 48.09 23.18
C ASP A 674 33.85 47.45 24.58
N SER A 675 33.40 46.20 24.73
CA SER A 675 33.35 45.49 26.03
C SER A 675 33.51 43.99 25.85
N PRO A 676 34.45 43.32 26.55
CA PRO A 676 34.68 41.89 26.39
C PRO A 676 33.55 41.08 27.06
N VAL A 677 32.45 40.89 26.33
CA VAL A 677 31.30 40.11 26.79
C VAL A 677 31.54 38.61 26.56
N GLN A 678 31.30 37.80 27.58
CA GLN A 678 31.37 36.33 27.50
C GLN A 678 30.01 35.73 27.16
N ILE A 679 30.01 34.57 26.50
CA ILE A 679 28.77 33.83 26.21
C ILE A 679 28.76 32.58 27.08
N LEU A 680 27.65 32.34 27.78
CA LEU A 680 27.35 31.10 28.50
C LEU A 680 26.10 30.45 27.89
N ALA A 681 26.17 29.18 27.51
CA ALA A 681 25.04 28.46 26.92
C ALA A 681 24.70 27.18 27.69
N GLY A 682 23.48 26.68 27.49
CA GLY A 682 23.05 25.36 27.95
C GLY A 682 23.60 24.21 27.10
N ASP A 683 23.07 23.01 27.31
CA ASP A 683 23.54 21.80 26.65
C ASP A 683 23.23 21.73 25.14
N GLU A 684 22.23 22.47 24.67
CA GLU A 684 21.82 22.46 23.26
C GLU A 684 22.99 22.75 22.29
N VAL A 685 23.95 23.62 22.67
CA VAL A 685 25.10 23.96 21.82
C VAL A 685 26.07 22.80 21.58
N THR A 686 26.00 21.74 22.40
CA THR A 686 26.89 20.57 22.33
C THR A 686 26.73 19.77 21.04
N VAL A 687 25.57 19.87 20.37
CA VAL A 687 25.31 19.25 19.06
C VAL A 687 26.28 19.77 17.99
N THR A 688 26.59 21.07 18.03
CA THR A 688 27.48 21.72 17.05
C THR A 688 28.94 21.68 17.47
N ILE A 689 29.23 21.77 18.77
CA ILE A 689 30.61 21.77 19.31
C ILE A 689 31.31 20.40 19.13
N SER A 690 30.55 19.34 18.90
CA SER A 690 31.09 18.00 18.58
C SER A 690 31.81 17.95 17.22
N ASP A 691 31.67 18.98 16.37
CA ASP A 691 32.35 19.13 15.08
C ASP A 691 33.46 20.20 15.18
N PRO A 692 34.75 19.82 15.13
CA PRO A 692 35.88 20.75 15.23
C PRO A 692 35.87 21.86 14.17
N GLY A 693 35.26 21.61 13.00
CA GLY A 693 35.14 22.59 11.91
C GLY A 693 34.13 23.69 12.18
N LYS A 694 33.27 23.53 13.19
CA LYS A 694 32.17 24.45 13.54
C LYS A 694 32.39 25.22 14.85
N LEU A 695 33.59 25.13 15.42
CA LEU A 695 33.91 25.85 16.65
C LEU A 695 33.92 27.39 16.41
N PRO A 696 33.40 28.18 17.37
CA PRO A 696 33.31 29.63 17.23
C PRO A 696 34.67 30.33 17.32
N GLU A 697 34.84 31.45 16.62
CA GLU A 697 36.08 32.27 16.70
C GLU A 697 36.28 32.86 18.10
N ARG A 698 35.20 33.23 18.79
CA ARG A 698 35.18 33.69 20.18
C ARG A 698 34.95 32.50 21.12
N ARG A 699 35.49 32.59 22.34
CA ARG A 699 35.27 31.60 23.40
C ARG A 699 33.78 31.52 23.77
N LEU A 700 33.23 30.32 23.68
CA LEU A 700 31.89 29.96 24.12
C LEU A 700 31.99 29.11 25.38
N ASN A 701 31.43 29.56 26.49
CA ASN A 701 31.26 28.76 27.70
C ASN A 701 29.92 28.03 27.62
N PHE A 702 29.86 26.78 28.07
CA PHE A 702 28.62 26.00 28.03
C PHE A 702 28.60 24.88 29.06
N VAL A 703 27.39 24.47 29.44
CA VAL A 703 27.15 23.27 30.25
C VAL A 703 26.96 22.08 29.30
N SER A 704 27.55 20.94 29.61
CA SER A 704 27.33 19.69 28.86
C SER A 704 26.81 18.59 29.77
N LEU A 705 25.92 17.77 29.23
CA LEU A 705 25.33 16.60 29.91
C LEU A 705 26.30 15.41 30.02
N THR A 706 27.39 15.39 29.24
CA THR A 706 28.40 14.32 29.28
C THR A 706 29.81 14.87 29.13
N ASN A 707 30.83 14.05 29.44
CA ASN A 707 32.22 14.48 29.31
C ASN A 707 32.67 14.50 27.83
N LEU A 708 32.81 15.68 27.23
CA LEU A 708 33.27 15.82 25.84
C LEU A 708 34.75 15.49 25.62
N GLN A 709 35.58 15.46 26.67
CA GLN A 709 37.02 15.15 26.57
C GLN A 709 37.32 13.65 26.63
N GLN A 710 36.42 12.83 27.20
CA GLN A 710 36.58 11.38 27.22
C GLN A 710 36.41 10.81 25.81
N SER A 711 37.54 10.77 25.10
CA SER A 711 37.81 10.09 23.83
C SER A 711 39.13 9.31 23.90
N ASP A 712 39.77 9.25 25.08
CA ASP A 712 41.06 8.58 25.25
C ASP A 712 40.85 7.07 25.50
N PRO A 713 41.27 6.19 24.58
CA PRO A 713 41.09 4.74 24.66
C PRO A 713 41.80 4.08 25.85
N SER A 714 42.62 4.82 26.60
CA SER A 714 43.34 4.31 27.77
C SER A 714 42.53 4.26 29.07
N SER A 715 41.34 4.86 29.12
CA SER A 715 40.41 4.78 30.28
C SER A 715 39.05 4.14 29.94
N SER A 716 38.97 3.49 28.77
CA SER A 716 37.72 3.13 28.08
C SER A 716 36.81 2.20 28.87
N SER A 717 35.61 2.68 29.24
CA SER A 717 34.46 1.78 29.28
C SER A 717 34.23 1.24 27.87
N SER A 718 33.95 -0.06 27.73
CA SER A 718 33.74 -0.73 26.43
C SER A 718 32.67 -0.07 25.57
N TYR A 719 31.69 0.61 26.20
CA TYR A 719 30.59 1.28 25.51
C TYR A 719 31.05 2.50 24.70
N LEU A 720 31.99 3.31 25.22
CA LEU A 720 32.43 4.51 24.52
C LEU A 720 33.16 4.20 23.23
N SER A 721 34.04 3.17 23.24
CA SER A 721 34.70 2.70 22.03
C SER A 721 33.70 2.13 21.03
N ALA A 722 32.72 1.34 21.47
CA ALA A 722 31.72 0.77 20.60
C ALA A 722 30.84 1.84 19.90
N ILE A 723 30.49 2.92 20.62
CA ILE A 723 29.78 4.06 20.03
C ILE A 723 30.64 4.74 18.95
N GLU A 724 31.92 4.99 19.22
CA GLU A 724 32.81 5.60 18.23
C GLU A 724 33.04 4.69 17.02
N ASP A 725 33.08 3.37 17.19
CA ASP A 725 33.19 2.41 16.09
C ASP A 725 31.98 2.52 15.15
N VAL A 726 30.75 2.56 15.70
CA VAL A 726 29.52 2.73 14.91
C VAL A 726 29.47 4.10 14.22
N VAL A 727 29.86 5.17 14.92
CA VAL A 727 29.93 6.52 14.33
C VAL A 727 30.96 6.56 13.19
N GLY A 728 32.11 5.94 13.38
CA GLY A 728 33.17 5.83 12.37
C GLY A 728 32.77 4.98 11.17
N GLU A 729 32.08 3.86 11.41
CA GLU A 729 31.53 2.96 10.37
C GLU A 729 30.59 3.72 9.42
N LEU A 730 29.66 4.51 9.99
CA LEU A 730 28.58 5.13 9.24
C LEU A 730 28.95 6.50 8.64
N TRP A 731 29.72 7.31 9.37
CA TRP A 731 29.99 8.71 8.99
C TRP A 731 31.48 9.08 8.94
N GLY A 732 32.40 8.17 9.24
CA GLY A 732 33.85 8.46 9.30
C GLY A 732 34.50 8.94 7.99
N LYS A 733 33.81 8.83 6.86
CA LYS A 733 34.23 9.33 5.54
C LYS A 733 33.45 10.57 5.07
N THR A 734 32.62 11.14 5.93
CA THR A 734 31.74 12.27 5.61
C THR A 734 32.16 13.52 6.36
N ASP A 735 31.79 14.70 5.86
CA ASP A 735 32.01 15.99 6.54
C ASP A 735 30.98 16.25 7.65
N VAL A 736 30.20 15.25 8.06
CA VAL A 736 29.13 15.38 9.06
C VAL A 736 29.50 14.58 10.30
N SER A 737 29.27 15.15 11.48
CA SER A 737 29.50 14.49 12.77
C SER A 737 28.19 14.26 13.51
N ALA A 738 28.00 13.02 13.97
CA ALA A 738 26.95 12.66 14.93
C ALA A 738 27.25 13.28 16.32
N SER A 739 26.22 13.65 17.07
CA SER A 739 26.38 14.16 18.44
C SER A 739 26.71 13.03 19.42
N ARG A 740 27.89 13.11 20.06
CA ARG A 740 28.33 12.13 21.08
C ARG A 740 27.48 12.17 22.35
N VAL A 741 26.99 13.36 22.72
CA VAL A 741 26.08 13.53 23.88
C VAL A 741 24.80 12.73 23.65
N HIS A 742 24.18 12.89 22.48
CA HIS A 742 22.96 12.19 22.10
C HIS A 742 23.19 10.67 22.01
N ALA A 743 24.32 10.24 21.43
CA ALA A 743 24.66 8.82 21.33
C ALA A 743 24.78 8.14 22.69
N ARG A 744 25.46 8.77 23.65
CA ARG A 744 25.64 8.20 24.99
C ARG A 744 24.32 8.11 25.76
N LEU A 745 23.47 9.13 25.68
CA LEU A 745 22.18 9.15 26.37
C LEU A 745 21.18 8.17 25.75
N ALA A 746 21.16 8.03 24.43
CA ALA A 746 20.29 7.06 23.75
C ALA A 746 20.76 5.60 23.95
N HIS A 747 22.07 5.37 23.92
CA HIS A 747 22.66 4.08 24.32
C HIS A 747 22.21 3.70 25.73
N ASP A 748 22.34 4.63 26.68
CA ASP A 748 21.98 4.40 28.07
C ASP A 748 20.48 4.21 28.30
N ALA A 749 19.64 4.86 27.49
CA ALA A 749 18.20 4.63 27.51
C ALA A 749 17.88 3.18 27.12
N LEU A 750 18.48 2.66 26.03
CA LEU A 750 18.25 1.28 25.62
C LEU A 750 18.87 0.27 26.59
N LEU A 751 20.03 0.61 27.18
CA LEU A 751 20.65 -0.14 28.26
C LEU A 751 19.72 -0.29 29.47
N ALA A 752 19.05 0.79 29.90
CA ALA A 752 18.10 0.74 31.01
C ALA A 752 16.88 -0.14 30.69
N VAL A 753 16.33 -0.03 29.47
CA VAL A 753 15.20 -0.88 29.02
C VAL A 753 15.58 -2.35 28.98
N THR A 754 16.72 -2.67 28.35
CA THR A 754 17.20 -4.06 28.20
C THR A 754 17.61 -4.67 29.53
N TYR A 755 18.16 -3.90 30.46
CA TYR A 755 18.40 -4.36 31.83
C TYR A 755 17.07 -4.71 32.52
N ALA A 756 16.07 -3.83 32.44
CA ALA A 756 14.74 -4.07 33.01
C ALA A 756 14.06 -5.31 32.39
N LEU A 757 14.26 -5.53 31.10
CA LEU A 757 13.82 -6.73 30.38
C LEU A 757 14.55 -8.00 30.84
N GLY A 758 15.86 -7.92 31.05
CA GLY A 758 16.66 -9.04 31.58
C GLY A 758 16.21 -9.47 32.97
N GLU A 759 15.86 -8.52 33.84
CA GLU A 759 15.29 -8.83 35.16
C GLU A 759 13.91 -9.48 35.07
N LEU A 760 13.08 -9.06 34.10
CA LEU A 760 11.78 -9.70 33.83
C LEU A 760 11.96 -11.15 33.36
N SER A 761 12.93 -11.40 32.48
CA SER A 761 13.29 -12.74 31.96
C SER A 761 13.69 -13.68 33.10
N LYS A 762 14.55 -13.23 34.02
CA LYS A 762 15.00 -14.03 35.18
C LYS A 762 13.86 -14.47 36.10
N GLN A 763 12.82 -13.64 36.25
CA GLN A 763 11.67 -13.92 37.13
C GLN A 763 10.71 -14.98 36.55
N GLN A 764 10.67 -15.16 35.23
CA GLN A 764 9.69 -16.03 34.56
C GLN A 764 10.17 -17.49 34.43
N GLY A 765 11.49 -17.75 34.46
CA GLY A 765 12.07 -19.07 34.20
C GLY A 765 12.01 -19.50 32.72
N PRO A 766 12.82 -20.49 32.28
CA PRO A 766 13.04 -20.77 30.85
C PRO A 766 11.82 -21.30 30.08
N ASP A 767 10.80 -21.86 30.76
CA ASP A 767 9.65 -22.53 30.13
C ASP A 767 8.35 -21.70 30.11
N ALA A 768 8.34 -20.48 30.67
CA ALA A 768 7.10 -19.76 30.97
C ALA A 768 6.98 -18.37 30.33
N ILE A 769 7.45 -18.18 29.10
CA ILE A 769 7.06 -17.01 28.28
C ILE A 769 5.62 -17.23 27.84
N LYS A 770 4.69 -17.00 28.77
CA LYS A 770 3.26 -17.04 28.52
C LYS A 770 2.92 -15.88 27.58
N SER A 771 2.13 -16.16 26.56
CA SER A 771 1.57 -15.19 25.60
C SER A 771 0.68 -14.10 26.23
N SER A 772 0.64 -13.98 27.56
CA SER A 772 -0.14 -13.02 28.34
C SER A 772 0.71 -12.01 29.11
N LEU A 773 2.05 -12.04 28.98
CA LEU A 773 2.92 -11.11 29.67
C LEU A 773 2.86 -9.74 29.00
N ASP A 774 2.55 -8.71 29.78
CA ASP A 774 2.64 -7.32 29.37
C ASP A 774 4.09 -6.83 29.58
N VAL A 775 4.87 -6.79 28.50
CA VAL A 775 6.30 -6.45 28.58
C VAL A 775 6.49 -5.02 29.07
N ALA A 776 5.68 -4.06 28.59
CA ALA A 776 5.73 -2.66 29.01
C ALA A 776 5.52 -2.51 30.52
N ALA A 777 4.53 -3.20 31.09
CA ALA A 777 4.28 -3.16 32.53
C ALA A 777 5.46 -3.70 33.36
N GLY A 778 6.07 -4.81 32.92
CA GLY A 778 7.23 -5.41 33.58
C GLY A 778 8.49 -4.53 33.49
N VAL A 779 8.76 -3.98 32.31
CA VAL A 779 9.86 -3.03 32.09
C VAL A 779 9.66 -1.79 32.95
N HIS A 780 8.47 -1.20 32.96
CA HIS A 780 8.16 -0.05 33.81
C HIS A 780 8.42 -0.33 35.31
N TYR A 781 7.93 -1.47 35.81
CA TYR A 781 8.15 -1.87 37.21
C TYR A 781 9.65 -1.99 37.54
N ASN A 782 10.42 -2.66 36.69
CA ASN A 782 11.85 -2.87 36.91
C ASN A 782 12.67 -1.59 36.76
N LEU A 783 12.30 -0.68 35.84
CA LEU A 783 12.92 0.64 35.73
C LEU A 783 12.79 1.44 37.04
N ARG A 784 11.61 1.44 37.68
CA ARG A 784 11.42 2.07 39.01
C ARG A 784 12.20 1.36 40.13
N GLY A 785 12.62 0.12 39.90
CA GLY A 785 13.45 -0.68 40.80
C GLY A 785 14.96 -0.40 40.68
N LEU A 786 15.41 0.32 39.65
CA LEU A 786 16.82 0.68 39.44
C LEU A 786 17.29 1.72 40.46
N ARG A 787 17.60 1.30 41.68
CA ARG A 787 17.97 2.22 42.77
C ARG A 787 19.45 2.16 43.08
N ALA A 788 20.05 3.32 43.36
CA ALA A 788 21.37 3.37 43.96
C ALA A 788 21.30 2.86 45.41
N GLY A 789 22.33 2.14 45.85
CA GLY A 789 22.43 1.69 47.25
C GLY A 789 22.58 2.90 48.17
N ASP A 790 21.79 2.95 49.24
CA ASP A 790 21.79 4.07 50.19
C ASP A 790 21.96 3.56 51.63
N SER A 791 23.15 3.80 52.18
CA SER A 791 23.49 3.46 53.56
C SER A 791 22.75 4.29 54.60
N SER A 792 22.16 5.45 54.23
CA SER A 792 21.44 6.33 55.15
C SER A 792 19.98 5.92 55.36
N THR A 793 19.37 5.24 54.41
CA THR A 793 17.99 4.70 54.50
C THR A 793 17.95 3.21 54.89
N GLY A 794 19.11 2.58 55.10
CA GLY A 794 19.22 1.17 55.52
C GLY A 794 18.90 0.16 54.41
N VAL A 795 18.80 0.59 53.15
CA VAL A 795 18.54 -0.27 52.00
C VAL A 795 19.86 -0.89 51.52
N SER A 796 20.02 -2.20 51.73
CA SER A 796 21.18 -2.96 51.28
C SER A 796 21.06 -3.35 49.80
N GLY A 797 22.02 -2.92 48.96
CA GLY A 797 22.17 -3.34 47.55
C GLY A 797 22.15 -2.18 46.56
N ASP A 798 23.27 -1.95 45.86
CA ASP A 798 23.34 -0.99 44.75
C ASP A 798 22.90 -1.67 43.44
N LEU A 799 21.73 -1.27 42.92
CA LEU A 799 21.13 -1.80 41.69
C LEU A 799 21.24 -0.80 40.51
N SER A 800 22.14 0.19 40.63
CA SER A 800 22.36 1.16 39.56
C SER A 800 23.23 0.59 38.43
N ILE A 801 22.94 0.99 37.19
CA ILE A 801 23.58 0.48 35.98
C ILE A 801 24.73 1.41 35.57
N ALA A 802 25.88 0.86 35.18
CA ALA A 802 26.96 1.66 34.60
C ALA A 802 26.71 1.87 33.10
N GLY A 803 26.44 3.11 32.69
CA GLY A 803 26.23 3.51 31.29
C GLY A 803 27.37 4.37 30.71
N ALA A 804 27.26 4.66 29.42
CA ALA A 804 28.17 5.52 28.65
C ALA A 804 28.12 7.00 29.08
N SER A 805 27.02 7.44 29.68
CA SER A 805 26.85 8.79 30.25
C SER A 805 27.11 8.85 31.77
N GLY A 806 27.42 7.71 32.41
CA GLY A 806 27.58 7.58 33.85
C GLY A 806 26.64 6.54 34.46
N ARG A 807 26.54 6.51 35.79
CA ARG A 807 25.63 5.58 36.48
C ARG A 807 24.17 6.00 36.30
N ILE A 808 23.28 5.02 36.16
CA ILE A 808 21.85 5.19 35.93
C ILE A 808 21.10 4.57 37.11
N SER A 809 20.32 5.37 37.81
CA SER A 809 19.32 4.94 38.77
C SER A 809 18.12 5.87 38.75
N PHE A 810 16.94 5.33 39.03
CA PHE A 810 15.68 6.05 39.19
C PHE A 810 15.19 5.84 40.60
N ASP A 811 14.85 6.92 41.30
CA ASP A 811 14.22 6.82 42.61
C ASP A 811 12.72 6.62 42.44
N ALA A 812 12.19 5.62 43.16
CA ALA A 812 10.79 5.28 43.14
C ALA A 812 9.90 6.20 43.99
N GLY A 813 10.51 6.95 44.92
CA GLY A 813 9.87 7.84 45.87
C GLY A 813 9.67 9.28 45.36
N VAL A 814 10.31 9.66 44.25
CA VAL A 814 10.08 10.94 43.56
C VAL A 814 9.17 10.74 42.35
N ALA A 815 8.28 11.71 42.14
CA ALA A 815 7.38 11.74 41.00
C ALA A 815 8.13 11.90 39.67
N ASP A 816 9.31 12.53 39.70
CA ASP A 816 10.16 12.76 38.54
C ASP A 816 11.20 11.64 38.45
N HIS A 817 11.03 10.70 37.52
CA HIS A 817 11.98 9.61 37.27
C HIS A 817 13.20 10.08 36.47
N THR A 818 13.89 11.10 36.98
CA THR A 818 15.16 11.54 36.41
C THR A 818 16.27 10.59 36.82
N ALA A 819 17.04 10.12 35.84
CA ALA A 819 18.19 9.28 36.07
C ALA A 819 19.23 10.05 36.91
N MET A 820 19.72 9.43 37.97
CA MET A 820 20.71 9.99 38.90
C MET A 820 21.75 8.92 39.27
N PRO A 821 22.94 9.33 39.77
CA PRO A 821 23.47 10.69 39.74
C PRO A 821 23.80 11.13 38.30
N ARG A 822 23.74 12.44 38.02
CA ARG A 822 24.23 13.01 36.75
C ARG A 822 25.38 13.95 36.99
N MET A 823 26.25 14.07 35.98
CA MET A 823 27.36 15.00 35.98
C MET A 823 27.10 16.07 34.93
N LEU A 824 27.11 17.32 35.36
CA LEU A 824 27.14 18.48 34.47
C LEU A 824 28.58 18.93 34.32
N TRP A 825 29.03 19.09 33.09
CA TRP A 825 30.42 19.44 32.76
C TRP A 825 30.48 20.87 32.25
N LEU A 826 31.33 21.69 32.85
CA LEU A 826 31.46 23.11 32.55
C LEU A 826 32.62 23.29 31.57
N PHE A 827 32.31 23.53 30.30
CA PHE A 827 33.30 23.58 29.23
C PHE A 827 33.40 24.95 28.59
N SER A 828 34.57 25.26 28.03
CA SER A 828 34.70 26.32 27.04
C SER A 828 35.30 25.79 25.74
N ALA A 829 34.89 26.38 24.61
CA ALA A 829 35.38 26.01 23.29
C ALA A 829 35.64 27.25 22.42
N GLN A 830 36.67 27.17 21.57
CA GLN A 830 37.06 28.21 20.61
C GLN A 830 37.80 27.57 19.42
N LYS A 831 37.70 28.11 18.21
CA LYS A 831 38.24 27.52 16.96
C LYS A 831 39.74 27.17 17.00
N GLN A 832 40.52 27.88 17.81
CA GLN A 832 41.96 27.69 17.96
C GLN A 832 42.35 26.91 19.23
N GLU A 833 41.40 26.58 20.10
CA GLU A 833 41.61 25.86 21.37
C GLU A 833 40.82 24.54 21.39
N LYS A 834 41.40 23.47 21.97
CA LYS A 834 40.62 22.25 22.27
C LYS A 834 39.51 22.59 23.27
N VAL A 835 38.44 21.79 23.33
CA VAL A 835 37.42 21.91 24.38
C VAL A 835 38.09 21.83 25.76
N LEU A 836 37.95 22.87 26.59
CA LEU A 836 38.60 23.01 27.91
C LEU A 836 37.59 22.79 29.03
N LEU A 837 37.89 21.87 29.94
CA LEU A 837 37.10 21.61 31.14
C LEU A 837 37.46 22.60 32.25
N HIS A 838 36.45 23.30 32.79
CA HIS A 838 36.61 24.20 33.94
C HIS A 838 36.18 23.56 35.26
N GLY A 839 35.19 22.68 35.23
CA GLY A 839 34.71 22.01 36.43
C GLY A 839 33.54 21.10 36.16
N THR A 840 33.05 20.45 37.22
CA THR A 840 31.92 19.53 37.15
C THR A 840 30.98 19.75 38.31
N CYS A 841 29.68 19.68 38.06
CA CYS A 841 28.66 19.67 39.10
C CYS A 841 27.97 18.30 39.14
N LYS A 842 27.89 17.71 40.32
CA LYS A 842 27.17 16.45 40.54
C LYS A 842 25.73 16.74 40.91
N VAL A 843 24.80 16.16 40.17
CA VAL A 843 23.36 16.20 40.38
C VAL A 843 22.94 14.92 41.09
N THR A 844 22.25 15.05 42.21
CA THR A 844 21.75 13.97 43.05
C THR A 844 20.33 14.27 43.52
N PHE A 845 19.67 13.31 44.17
CA PHE A 845 18.36 13.54 44.80
C PHE A 845 18.38 14.63 45.88
N GLU A 846 19.55 14.86 46.51
CA GLU A 846 19.74 15.93 47.51
C GLU A 846 19.97 17.32 46.88
N GLY A 847 20.10 17.39 45.55
CA GLY A 847 20.36 18.62 44.81
C GLY A 847 21.67 18.61 44.03
N VAL A 848 22.09 19.81 43.61
CA VAL A 848 23.30 20.05 42.79
C VAL A 848 24.47 20.45 43.68
N ARG A 849 25.60 19.74 43.56
CA ARG A 849 26.87 20.06 44.25
C ARG A 849 27.97 20.33 43.24
N CYS A 850 28.51 21.54 43.26
CA CYS A 850 29.67 21.95 42.46
C CYS A 850 30.87 22.13 43.40
N PRO A 851 31.94 21.32 43.30
CA PRO A 851 33.12 21.44 44.16
C PRO A 851 33.81 22.80 43.95
N PRO A 852 34.27 23.47 45.03
CA PRO A 852 34.95 24.77 44.93
C PRO A 852 36.34 24.69 44.28
N ASP A 853 36.98 23.53 44.34
CA ASP A 853 38.26 23.24 43.68
C ASP A 853 38.08 21.96 42.85
N ALA A 854 38.06 22.08 41.52
CA ALA A 854 38.18 20.90 40.69
C ALA A 854 39.54 20.24 40.98
N GLU A 855 39.52 19.00 41.50
CA GLU A 855 40.64 18.09 41.32
C GLU A 855 40.98 18.11 39.83
N ARG A 856 42.10 18.75 39.47
CA ARG A 856 42.64 18.65 38.11
C ARG A 856 42.76 17.15 37.84
N PRO A 857 42.22 16.61 36.72
CA PRO A 857 42.59 15.27 36.32
C PRO A 857 44.12 15.25 36.25
N VAL A 858 44.73 14.37 37.04
CA VAL A 858 46.17 14.17 37.06
C VAL A 858 46.60 13.92 35.63
N LYS A 859 47.58 14.72 35.17
CA LYS A 859 48.12 14.69 33.80
C LYS A 859 48.60 13.32 33.38
#